data_AF-A0A084EKJ7-F1
#
_entry.id   AF-A0A084EKJ7-F1
#
_cell.length_a   1.000
_cell.length_b   1.000
_cell.length_c   1.000
_cell.angle_alpha   90.00
_cell.angle_beta   90.00
_cell.angle_gamma   90.00
#
_symmetry.space_group_name_H-M   'P 1'
#
loop_
_entity.id
_entity.type
_entity.pdbx_description
1 polymer ?
#
loop_
_entity_poly.entity_id
_entity_poly.type
_entity_poly.pdbx_seq_one_letter_code
_entity_poly.pdbx_strand_id
1 'polypeptide(L)'
;MRLASLTLPFLALLAACAPSGQARRDGTDWPSYGGIDENHYSPLKDINDHNVSRLGLAWYQDIEGGGSSLTAPIAVDGILYYASGYSVVHAVDAATGHELWTYDPQSWKVADQKMRGAWGSRGIAYDNGAVYVGTIDGRLIAINARTGHKLWSTQTIGKDDERYISGAPWVFNGKVLIGHGGADFAPIRGYVTAYDQKTGKQLWRFHTVPGDPKLGFENKAMAMAAKTWTGEWWKYGGGGTAWNAMAYDPKYNRIYIGVGNGSPWNQKIRSPGGGDNLFLCSIVALDADTGEYVWHYQTNPGETWDFNSAMDMELARLKIDGQERDVLMHAPKNGFFYVIDRATGKLISARNIVPVNWASGIDVKSGRPIENPAARYPGGKAAIVYPSPFGAHNIEAMSFNPDSGLVYIPTMDQGRVYIDPAEPLKGWKHLDGQRLSVGTGAPPPGVTPDRPATSFLLAWNPVTQSEAWRIPMPGLRGGGGTATTAGNLLFQGNAGGKFVAYAATSGKPLWSFDAQTAVMAQPISYRARGRQYVTVIAGSRFPTAIGLPREWNYRTQQWRVLTFALDGKAALPKVDPVDMPVIDDPAFAVDPAKAAIGATVFGQRCSICHGANAVSGGAAPDLLQSGVPLDTASMKDVLHNGILRERGMPRFQELTDDEIAGLQHYFRQRARQVLAAQSAGQPGAQTHRGLNEGQ
;
A
#
# COMPACT_ATOMS: atom_id res chain seq x y z
N MET A 1 4.52 -64.43 -42.71
CA MET A 1 4.08 -63.25 -41.95
C MET A 1 5.29 -62.57 -41.35
N ARG A 2 5.77 -61.46 -41.93
CA ARG A 2 6.88 -60.66 -41.40
C ARG A 2 6.26 -59.38 -40.83
N LEU A 3 6.34 -59.19 -39.51
CA LEU A 3 5.98 -57.93 -38.87
C LEU A 3 7.14 -56.93 -39.06
N ALA A 4 6.82 -55.79 -39.66
CA ALA A 4 7.67 -54.62 -39.72
C ALA A 4 7.45 -53.77 -38.46
N SER A 5 8.52 -53.56 -37.67
CA SER A 5 8.54 -52.57 -36.59
C SER A 5 9.24 -51.31 -37.11
N LEU A 6 8.45 -50.29 -37.45
CA LEU A 6 8.96 -48.93 -37.63
C LEU A 6 9.19 -48.30 -36.25
N THR A 7 10.45 -48.09 -35.88
CA THR A 7 10.85 -47.15 -34.84
C THR A 7 11.16 -45.80 -35.49
N LEU A 8 10.25 -44.83 -35.38
CA LEU A 8 10.54 -43.41 -35.62
C LEU A 8 11.22 -42.81 -34.37
N PRO A 9 12.35 -42.08 -34.48
CA PRO A 9 12.84 -41.27 -33.38
C PRO A 9 12.10 -39.92 -33.41
N PHE A 10 11.17 -39.72 -32.48
CA PHE A 10 10.67 -38.39 -32.13
C PHE A 10 11.74 -37.72 -31.24
N LEU A 11 12.80 -37.19 -31.85
CA LEU A 11 13.66 -36.18 -31.21
C LEU A 11 13.16 -34.80 -31.66
N ALA A 12 12.03 -34.37 -31.12
CA ALA A 12 11.57 -33.00 -31.26
C ALA A 12 12.39 -32.12 -30.30
N LEU A 13 13.06 -31.12 -30.87
CA LEU A 13 13.76 -30.04 -30.18
C LEU A 13 12.88 -29.40 -29.10
N LEU A 14 13.06 -29.81 -27.84
CA LEU A 14 12.84 -28.93 -26.69
C LEU A 14 14.08 -28.05 -26.53
N ALA A 15 14.27 -27.11 -27.47
CA ALA A 15 15.05 -25.92 -27.18
C ALA A 15 14.18 -25.05 -26.25
N ALA A 16 14.05 -25.50 -24.99
CA ALA A 16 13.53 -24.66 -23.93
C ALA A 16 14.51 -23.51 -23.78
N CYS A 17 14.14 -22.32 -24.29
CA CYS A 17 14.84 -21.08 -23.97
C CYS A 17 15.04 -21.07 -22.46
N ALA A 18 16.30 -21.16 -22.03
CA ALA A 18 16.63 -20.86 -20.65
C ALA A 18 16.15 -19.40 -20.42
N PRO A 19 15.33 -19.14 -19.38
CA PRO A 19 15.02 -17.78 -19.00
C PRO A 19 16.35 -17.09 -18.75
N SER A 20 16.51 -15.91 -19.30
CA SER A 20 17.75 -15.16 -19.12
C SER A 20 17.89 -14.84 -17.64
N GLY A 21 19.13 -14.92 -17.12
CA GLY A 21 19.39 -14.53 -15.73
C GLY A 21 18.99 -13.09 -15.44
N GLN A 22 18.89 -12.25 -16.47
CA GLN A 22 18.51 -10.84 -16.38
C GLN A 22 17.29 -10.56 -17.27
N ALA A 23 16.37 -9.73 -16.81
CA ALA A 23 15.20 -9.32 -17.56
C ALA A 23 15.55 -8.37 -18.71
N ARG A 24 14.80 -8.44 -19.82
CA ARG A 24 14.98 -7.55 -20.98
C ARG A 24 14.42 -6.16 -20.68
N ARG A 25 15.16 -5.15 -21.12
CA ARG A 25 14.84 -3.73 -20.91
C ARG A 25 14.16 -3.07 -22.11
N ASP A 26 13.71 -3.84 -23.10
CA ASP A 26 13.04 -3.35 -24.31
C ASP A 26 11.50 -3.30 -24.19
N GLY A 27 10.98 -3.49 -22.97
CA GLY A 27 9.54 -3.57 -22.67
C GLY A 27 8.96 -4.98 -22.78
N THR A 28 9.72 -5.97 -23.26
CA THR A 28 9.24 -7.35 -23.33
C THR A 28 8.93 -7.91 -21.94
N ASP A 29 9.74 -7.55 -20.95
CA ASP A 29 9.56 -7.91 -19.55
C ASP A 29 9.19 -6.69 -18.70
N TRP A 30 8.55 -6.93 -17.55
CA TRP A 30 8.29 -5.99 -16.46
C TRP A 30 8.82 -6.62 -15.15
N PRO A 31 10.10 -6.42 -14.80
CA PRO A 31 10.77 -7.26 -13.79
C PRO A 31 10.64 -6.79 -12.34
N SER A 32 10.26 -5.54 -12.11
CA SER A 32 10.20 -4.95 -10.77
C SER A 32 8.97 -4.07 -10.63
N TYR A 33 8.74 -3.58 -9.41
CA TYR A 33 7.62 -2.69 -9.08
C TYR A 33 7.49 -1.52 -10.06
N GLY A 34 8.58 -0.77 -10.27
CA GLY A 34 8.63 0.41 -11.14
C GLY A 34 8.84 0.14 -12.63
N GLY A 35 8.81 -1.13 -13.05
CA GLY A 35 9.10 -1.53 -14.43
C GLY A 35 10.60 -1.51 -14.72
N ILE A 36 10.98 -1.16 -15.95
CA ILE A 36 12.38 -1.25 -16.39
C ILE A 36 13.25 -0.10 -15.85
N ASP A 37 12.65 1.09 -15.71
CA ASP A 37 13.36 2.35 -15.44
C ASP A 37 12.86 3.08 -14.19
N GLU A 38 12.16 2.37 -13.28
CA GLU A 38 11.61 2.95 -12.03
C GLU A 38 10.70 4.15 -12.32
N ASN A 39 9.79 4.00 -13.30
CA ASN A 39 8.88 5.07 -13.76
C ASN A 39 7.49 4.59 -14.24
N HIS A 40 7.21 3.28 -14.12
CA HIS A 40 5.97 2.64 -14.54
C HIS A 40 5.58 2.92 -16.00
N TYR A 41 6.58 3.04 -16.88
CA TYR A 41 6.42 3.18 -18.33
C TYR A 41 6.80 1.90 -19.07
N SER A 42 6.00 1.52 -20.06
CA SER A 42 6.34 0.49 -21.04
C SER A 42 6.63 1.11 -22.41
N PRO A 43 7.78 0.80 -23.05
CA PRO A 43 8.07 1.25 -24.41
C PRO A 43 7.25 0.52 -25.48
N LEU A 44 6.42 -0.46 -25.10
CA LEU A 44 5.56 -1.19 -26.01
C LEU A 44 4.43 -0.30 -26.55
N LYS A 45 4.05 -0.54 -27.82
CA LYS A 45 3.06 0.26 -28.56
C LYS A 45 2.19 -0.56 -29.52
N ASP A 46 2.21 -1.88 -29.39
CA ASP A 46 1.33 -2.76 -30.19
C ASP A 46 -0.13 -2.44 -29.86
N ILE A 47 -0.41 -2.17 -28.58
CA ILE A 47 -1.63 -1.54 -28.07
C ILE A 47 -1.38 -0.03 -27.99
N ASN A 48 -2.23 0.76 -28.63
CA ASN A 48 -2.12 2.21 -28.71
C ASN A 48 -3.52 2.86 -28.80
N ASP A 49 -3.56 4.19 -28.71
CA ASP A 49 -4.78 4.99 -28.76
C ASP A 49 -5.63 4.82 -30.04
N HIS A 50 -5.05 4.32 -31.14
CA HIS A 50 -5.79 4.02 -32.36
C HIS A 50 -6.48 2.65 -32.35
N ASN A 51 -6.01 1.69 -31.55
CA ASN A 51 -6.50 0.32 -31.57
C ASN A 51 -6.97 -0.22 -30.21
N VAL A 52 -6.81 0.53 -29.13
CA VAL A 52 -7.20 0.12 -27.76
C VAL A 52 -8.70 -0.20 -27.62
N SER A 53 -9.55 0.29 -28.53
CA SER A 53 -10.96 -0.11 -28.59
C SER A 53 -11.18 -1.61 -28.86
N ARG A 54 -10.17 -2.31 -29.42
CA ARG A 54 -10.15 -3.77 -29.61
C ARG A 54 -9.58 -4.53 -28.42
N LEU A 55 -9.15 -3.85 -27.36
CA LEU A 55 -8.66 -4.49 -26.16
C LEU A 55 -9.79 -5.31 -25.53
N GLY A 56 -9.51 -6.57 -25.21
CA GLY A 56 -10.46 -7.47 -24.59
C GLY A 56 -9.78 -8.36 -23.56
N LEU A 57 -10.57 -8.96 -22.67
CA LEU A 57 -10.04 -9.90 -21.68
C LEU A 57 -9.48 -11.12 -22.44
N ALA A 58 -8.20 -11.39 -22.27
CA ALA A 58 -7.53 -12.56 -22.85
C ALA A 58 -7.77 -13.78 -21.97
N TRP A 59 -7.56 -13.63 -20.66
CA TRP A 59 -7.81 -14.63 -19.63
C TRP A 59 -7.94 -13.95 -18.27
N TYR A 60 -8.52 -14.66 -17.30
CA TYR A 60 -8.53 -14.26 -15.90
C TYR A 60 -8.25 -15.47 -15.01
N GLN A 61 -7.80 -15.23 -13.78
CA GLN A 61 -7.68 -16.23 -12.74
C GLN A 61 -8.31 -15.69 -11.46
N ASP A 62 -9.17 -16.47 -10.82
CA ASP A 62 -9.73 -16.15 -9.51
C ASP A 62 -8.67 -16.36 -8.43
N ILE A 63 -8.58 -15.41 -7.50
CA ILE A 63 -7.70 -15.47 -6.34
C ILE A 63 -8.53 -15.94 -5.14
N GLU A 64 -8.23 -17.14 -4.64
CA GLU A 64 -8.85 -17.70 -3.45
C GLU A 64 -8.09 -17.28 -2.18
N GLY A 65 -8.82 -17.04 -1.08
CA GLY A 65 -8.22 -16.82 0.25
C GLY A 65 -8.09 -15.35 0.68
N GLY A 66 -8.16 -15.15 2.00
CA GLY A 66 -8.28 -13.84 2.62
C GLY A 66 -6.95 -13.12 2.89
N GLY A 67 -6.64 -12.12 2.08
CA GLY A 67 -5.59 -11.11 2.35
C GLY A 67 -5.47 -10.17 1.14
N SER A 68 -5.48 -8.85 1.38
CA SER A 68 -5.49 -7.83 0.31
C SER A 68 -4.49 -8.16 -0.81
N SER A 69 -4.89 -7.95 -2.07
CA SER A 69 -4.00 -8.11 -3.22
C SER A 69 -3.79 -6.77 -3.92
N LEU A 70 -3.05 -5.88 -3.26
CA LEU A 70 -2.48 -4.66 -3.88
C LEU A 70 -1.14 -4.95 -4.55
N THR A 71 -0.81 -6.22 -4.75
CA THR A 71 0.46 -6.62 -5.33
C THR A 71 0.63 -6.05 -6.73
N ALA A 72 1.74 -5.35 -6.94
CA ALA A 72 2.37 -5.16 -8.23
C ALA A 72 2.73 -6.53 -8.84
N PRO A 73 2.02 -7.02 -9.87
CA PRO A 73 2.51 -8.19 -10.59
C PRO A 73 3.81 -7.84 -11.32
N ILE A 74 4.60 -8.85 -11.63
CA ILE A 74 5.78 -8.73 -12.51
C ILE A 74 5.68 -9.79 -13.60
N ALA A 75 6.23 -9.52 -14.79
CA ALA A 75 6.22 -10.45 -15.91
C ALA A 75 7.62 -10.57 -16.51
N VAL A 76 8.21 -11.76 -16.48
CA VAL A 76 9.55 -12.00 -17.01
C VAL A 76 9.57 -13.31 -17.78
N ASP A 77 10.13 -13.28 -18.99
CA ASP A 77 10.30 -14.44 -19.85
C ASP A 77 8.99 -15.18 -20.15
N GLY A 78 7.89 -14.42 -20.30
CA GLY A 78 6.57 -14.96 -20.59
C GLY A 78 5.89 -15.64 -19.39
N ILE A 79 6.43 -15.47 -18.18
CA ILE A 79 5.82 -15.91 -16.92
C ILE A 79 5.39 -14.67 -16.14
N LEU A 80 4.15 -14.67 -15.69
CA LEU A 80 3.61 -13.66 -14.79
C LEU A 80 3.71 -14.17 -13.36
N TYR A 81 4.26 -13.35 -12.47
CA TYR A 81 4.35 -13.63 -11.05
C TYR A 81 3.54 -12.59 -10.27
N TYR A 82 2.87 -13.03 -9.22
CA TYR A 82 2.21 -12.15 -8.28
C TYR A 82 2.15 -12.78 -6.89
N ALA A 83 1.96 -11.94 -5.87
CA ALA A 83 1.63 -12.38 -4.54
C ALA A 83 0.18 -12.06 -4.21
N SER A 84 -0.47 -12.93 -3.44
CA SER A 84 -1.82 -12.73 -2.94
C SER A 84 -1.85 -13.02 -1.43
N GLY A 85 -2.90 -12.58 -0.74
CA GLY A 85 -3.14 -13.04 0.62
C GLY A 85 -2.02 -12.67 1.61
N TYR A 86 -1.50 -13.70 2.28
CA TYR A 86 -0.40 -13.62 3.24
C TYR A 86 0.97 -13.83 2.60
N SER A 87 1.16 -13.20 1.44
CA SER A 87 2.35 -13.31 0.59
C SER A 87 2.50 -14.69 -0.09
N VAL A 88 1.37 -15.34 -0.43
CA VAL A 88 1.36 -16.54 -1.27
C VAL A 88 1.77 -16.13 -2.69
N VAL A 89 2.85 -16.71 -3.21
CA VAL A 89 3.40 -16.34 -4.52
C VAL A 89 2.91 -17.33 -5.57
N HIS A 90 2.38 -16.82 -6.67
CA HIS A 90 1.94 -17.59 -7.82
C HIS A 90 2.82 -17.27 -9.02
N ALA A 91 3.09 -18.28 -9.84
CA ALA A 91 3.63 -18.12 -11.17
C ALA A 91 2.67 -18.73 -12.18
N VAL A 92 2.36 -17.98 -13.23
CA VAL A 92 1.43 -18.40 -14.28
C VAL A 92 2.02 -18.12 -15.65
N ASP A 93 1.70 -18.95 -16.63
CA ASP A 93 2.02 -18.66 -18.03
C ASP A 93 1.29 -17.37 -18.44
N ALA A 94 2.04 -16.34 -18.79
CA ALA A 94 1.49 -14.99 -18.95
C ALA A 94 0.56 -14.87 -20.16
N ALA A 95 0.66 -15.78 -21.14
CA ALA A 95 -0.18 -15.78 -22.33
C ALA A 95 -1.52 -16.51 -22.13
N THR A 96 -1.57 -17.46 -21.19
CA THR A 96 -2.71 -18.38 -21.03
C THR A 96 -3.38 -18.34 -19.66
N GLY A 97 -2.70 -17.83 -18.63
CA GLY A 97 -3.17 -17.84 -17.25
C GLY A 97 -3.04 -19.20 -16.56
N HIS A 98 -2.41 -20.19 -17.19
CA HIS A 98 -2.21 -21.51 -16.60
C HIS A 98 -1.21 -21.43 -15.45
N GLU A 99 -1.61 -21.90 -14.26
CA GLU A 99 -0.73 -21.95 -13.10
C GLU A 99 0.45 -22.90 -13.33
N LEU A 100 1.66 -22.40 -13.07
CA LEU A 100 2.90 -23.16 -13.18
C LEU A 100 3.30 -23.71 -11.81
N TRP A 101 3.24 -22.86 -10.79
CA TRP A 101 3.50 -23.22 -9.40
C TRP A 101 2.92 -22.18 -8.45
N THR A 102 2.73 -22.61 -7.19
CA THR A 102 2.35 -21.77 -6.06
C THR A 102 3.31 -22.03 -4.90
N TYR A 103 3.70 -20.97 -4.20
CA TYR A 103 4.48 -21.04 -2.97
C TYR A 103 3.74 -20.33 -1.83
N ASP A 104 3.24 -21.09 -0.87
CA ASP A 104 2.64 -20.55 0.36
C ASP A 104 3.70 -20.48 1.47
N PRO A 105 4.10 -19.27 1.93
CA PRO A 105 5.02 -19.12 3.04
C PRO A 105 4.40 -19.52 4.40
N GLN A 106 3.08 -19.74 4.46
CA GLN A 106 2.29 -20.04 5.66
C GLN A 106 2.42 -18.97 6.75
N SER A 107 2.57 -17.70 6.35
CA SER A 107 2.83 -16.58 7.26
C SER A 107 1.71 -16.42 8.30
N TRP A 108 0.47 -16.73 7.93
CA TRP A 108 -0.69 -16.68 8.83
C TRP A 108 -0.57 -17.59 10.06
N LYS A 109 0.25 -18.64 10.01
CA LYS A 109 0.47 -19.56 11.15
C LYS A 109 1.28 -18.91 12.27
N VAL A 110 2.15 -17.95 11.92
CA VAL A 110 3.17 -17.40 12.82
C VAL A 110 3.14 -15.87 12.96
N ALA A 111 2.40 -15.16 12.11
CA ALA A 111 2.28 -13.71 12.15
C ALA A 111 1.55 -13.19 13.40
N ASP A 112 0.63 -13.98 13.96
CA ASP A 112 -0.11 -13.70 15.19
C ASP A 112 -0.68 -12.27 15.25
N GLN A 113 -0.28 -11.44 16.23
CA GLN A 113 -0.78 -10.07 16.36
C GLN A 113 -0.45 -9.18 15.15
N LYS A 114 0.60 -9.48 14.36
CA LYS A 114 0.98 -8.70 13.16
C LYS A 114 -0.11 -8.71 12.09
N MET A 115 -0.97 -9.73 12.07
CA MET A 115 -2.13 -9.81 11.17
C MET A 115 -3.16 -8.70 11.41
N ARG A 116 -3.09 -8.00 12.55
CA ARG A 116 -4.00 -6.91 12.91
C ARG A 116 -3.61 -5.57 12.25
N GLY A 117 -2.32 -5.37 11.99
CA GLY A 117 -1.77 -4.07 11.53
C GLY A 117 -1.45 -3.98 10.03
N ALA A 118 -1.43 -5.09 9.30
CA ALA A 118 -1.00 -5.11 7.90
C ALA A 118 -1.93 -5.89 6.97
N TRP A 119 -2.07 -5.39 5.75
CA TRP A 119 -3.02 -5.89 4.76
C TRP A 119 -2.30 -6.48 3.54
N GLY A 120 -1.65 -7.62 3.72
CA GLY A 120 -1.07 -8.41 2.63
C GLY A 120 0.21 -7.83 2.01
N SER A 121 0.55 -8.33 0.81
CA SER A 121 1.72 -7.92 0.04
C SER A 121 1.35 -6.86 -1.00
N ARG A 122 2.24 -5.89 -1.22
CA ARG A 122 2.13 -4.87 -2.28
C ARG A 122 3.05 -5.12 -3.47
N GLY A 123 3.95 -6.09 -3.39
CA GLY A 123 4.83 -6.38 -4.51
C GLY A 123 5.80 -7.51 -4.24
N ILE A 124 6.42 -7.94 -5.32
CA ILE A 124 7.50 -8.91 -5.37
C ILE A 124 8.58 -8.37 -6.29
N ALA A 125 9.76 -8.99 -6.28
CA ALA A 125 10.84 -8.65 -7.19
C ALA A 125 11.37 -9.89 -7.91
N TYR A 126 11.89 -9.71 -9.11
CA TYR A 126 12.60 -10.74 -9.86
C TYR A 126 14.02 -10.28 -10.17
N ASP A 127 15.00 -11.13 -9.89
CA ASP A 127 16.36 -10.99 -10.40
C ASP A 127 17.09 -12.34 -10.35
N ASN A 128 18.03 -12.57 -11.27
CA ASN A 128 18.90 -13.75 -11.29
C ASN A 128 18.16 -15.10 -11.18
N GLY A 129 16.99 -15.22 -11.82
CA GLY A 129 16.19 -16.45 -11.84
C GLY A 129 15.47 -16.76 -10.52
N ALA A 130 15.34 -15.78 -9.62
CA ALA A 130 14.63 -15.90 -8.36
C ALA A 130 13.55 -14.82 -8.21
N VAL A 131 12.44 -15.19 -7.56
CA VAL A 131 11.41 -14.28 -7.08
C VAL A 131 11.63 -14.04 -5.60
N TYR A 132 11.58 -12.78 -5.18
CA TYR A 132 11.76 -12.35 -3.79
C TYR A 132 10.45 -11.79 -3.24
N VAL A 133 10.11 -12.17 -2.01
CA VAL A 133 8.89 -11.73 -1.34
C VAL A 133 9.15 -11.42 0.14
N GLY A 134 8.60 -10.30 0.59
CA GLY A 134 8.47 -9.95 2.01
C GLY A 134 7.16 -10.49 2.59
N THR A 135 7.21 -11.01 3.80
CA THR A 135 6.05 -11.63 4.46
C THR A 135 5.65 -10.88 5.72
N ILE A 136 4.36 -10.89 6.05
CA ILE A 136 3.79 -10.17 7.20
C ILE A 136 4.44 -10.56 8.54
N ASP A 137 4.97 -11.78 8.66
CA ASP A 137 5.68 -12.24 9.87
C ASP A 137 7.14 -11.78 9.96
N GLY A 138 7.63 -11.12 8.91
CA GLY A 138 8.96 -10.52 8.85
C GLY A 138 10.04 -11.34 8.16
N ARG A 139 9.68 -12.42 7.47
CA ARG A 139 10.64 -13.13 6.60
C ARG A 139 10.80 -12.42 5.26
N LEU A 140 12.04 -12.40 4.77
CA LEU A 140 12.38 -12.21 3.37
C LEU A 140 12.70 -13.60 2.78
N ILE A 141 12.08 -13.94 1.65
CA ILE A 141 12.17 -15.27 1.06
C ILE A 141 12.58 -15.14 -0.41
N ALA A 142 13.53 -15.97 -0.84
CA ALA A 142 13.84 -16.17 -2.26
C ALA A 142 13.29 -17.51 -2.74
N ILE A 143 12.67 -17.49 -3.90
CA ILE A 143 11.99 -18.62 -4.53
C ILE A 143 12.58 -18.81 -5.91
N ASN A 144 12.92 -20.04 -6.29
CA ASN A 144 13.38 -20.34 -7.63
C ASN A 144 12.25 -20.06 -8.63
N ALA A 145 12.45 -19.13 -9.57
CA ALA A 145 11.40 -18.64 -10.43
C ALA A 145 10.81 -19.71 -11.36
N ARG A 146 11.58 -20.75 -11.70
CA ARG A 146 11.13 -21.85 -12.55
C ARG A 146 10.31 -22.89 -11.79
N THR A 147 10.69 -23.21 -10.57
CA THR A 147 10.19 -24.40 -9.85
C THR A 147 9.28 -24.07 -8.68
N GLY A 148 9.26 -22.82 -8.20
CA GLY A 148 8.53 -22.45 -6.99
C GLY A 148 9.20 -22.93 -5.70
N HIS A 149 10.36 -23.59 -5.77
CA HIS A 149 11.05 -24.08 -4.58
C HIS A 149 11.77 -22.94 -3.85
N LYS A 150 11.62 -22.89 -2.53
CA LYS A 150 12.38 -21.97 -1.67
C LYS A 150 13.88 -22.20 -1.85
N LEU A 151 14.61 -21.13 -2.16
CA LEU A 151 16.07 -21.10 -2.17
C LEU A 151 16.61 -20.81 -0.77
N TRP A 152 16.08 -19.77 -0.12
CA TRP A 152 16.40 -19.41 1.26
C TRP A 152 15.26 -18.59 1.89
N SER A 153 15.32 -18.46 3.22
CA SER A 153 14.41 -17.61 3.99
C SER A 153 15.17 -16.99 5.16
N THR A 154 15.12 -15.67 5.29
CA THR A 154 15.80 -14.92 6.36
C THR A 154 14.77 -14.16 7.18
N GLN A 155 14.82 -14.35 8.50
CA GLN A 155 14.02 -13.56 9.44
C GLN A 155 14.67 -12.17 9.60
N THR A 156 13.97 -11.11 9.17
CA THR A 156 14.56 -9.75 9.13
C THR A 156 14.31 -8.94 10.39
N ILE A 157 13.28 -9.31 11.14
CA ILE A 157 12.81 -8.68 12.39
C ILE A 157 12.89 -9.64 13.57
N GLY A 158 12.93 -9.13 14.79
CA GLY A 158 12.97 -9.96 16.01
C GLY A 158 11.74 -10.89 16.16
N LYS A 159 11.87 -11.95 16.95
CA LYS A 159 10.80 -12.94 17.15
C LYS A 159 9.53 -12.31 17.76
N ASP A 160 9.70 -11.47 18.78
CA ASP A 160 8.62 -10.78 19.51
C ASP A 160 8.43 -9.33 19.05
N ASP A 161 8.94 -9.03 17.85
CA ASP A 161 8.91 -7.70 17.26
C ASP A 161 7.56 -7.44 16.58
N GLU A 162 6.93 -6.31 16.87
CA GLU A 162 5.64 -5.89 16.31
C GLU A 162 5.75 -5.32 14.87
N ARG A 163 6.95 -5.27 14.30
CA ARG A 163 7.14 -4.96 12.86
C ARG A 163 6.48 -6.00 11.96
N TYR A 164 6.16 -5.58 10.74
CA TYR A 164 5.66 -6.45 9.66
C TYR A 164 6.21 -5.99 8.31
N ILE A 165 6.20 -6.86 7.29
CA ILE A 165 6.57 -6.50 5.92
C ILE A 165 5.34 -6.56 5.02
N SER A 166 5.17 -5.52 4.23
CA SER A 166 4.05 -5.33 3.29
C SER A 166 4.50 -4.80 1.93
N GLY A 167 5.62 -4.07 1.87
CA GLY A 167 6.16 -3.51 0.63
C GLY A 167 6.92 -4.53 -0.21
N ALA A 168 7.16 -4.19 -1.47
CA ALA A 168 7.97 -5.01 -2.36
C ALA A 168 9.46 -4.99 -1.93
N PRO A 169 10.21 -6.09 -2.09
CA PRO A 169 11.67 -6.05 -2.05
C PRO A 169 12.23 -5.30 -3.27
N TRP A 170 13.42 -4.71 -3.14
CA TRP A 170 14.17 -4.14 -4.26
C TRP A 170 15.42 -4.96 -4.54
N VAL A 171 15.73 -5.22 -5.81
CA VAL A 171 16.85 -6.07 -6.24
C VAL A 171 17.82 -5.27 -7.09
N PHE A 172 19.12 -5.37 -6.78
CA PHE A 172 20.19 -4.65 -7.47
C PHE A 172 21.54 -5.28 -7.15
N ASN A 173 22.46 -5.35 -8.11
CA ASN A 173 23.87 -5.76 -7.90
C ASN A 173 24.07 -7.00 -7.01
N GLY A 174 23.26 -8.04 -7.21
CA GLY A 174 23.31 -9.27 -6.42
C GLY A 174 22.79 -9.15 -4.98
N LYS A 175 22.07 -8.06 -4.67
CA LYS A 175 21.49 -7.77 -3.37
C LYS A 175 19.97 -7.66 -3.46
N VAL A 176 19.30 -7.97 -2.36
CA VAL A 176 17.88 -7.73 -2.16
C VAL A 176 17.69 -6.89 -0.90
N LEU A 177 17.05 -5.73 -1.06
CA LEU A 177 16.77 -4.76 0.00
C LEU A 177 15.31 -4.87 0.40
N ILE A 178 15.06 -4.84 1.71
CA ILE A 178 13.70 -4.78 2.25
C ILE A 178 13.67 -3.90 3.51
N GLY A 179 12.58 -3.17 3.67
CA GLY A 179 12.24 -2.47 4.91
C GLY A 179 11.06 -3.11 5.63
N HIS A 180 10.35 -2.35 6.45
CA HIS A 180 9.24 -2.86 7.27
C HIS A 180 8.30 -1.73 7.69
N GLY A 181 7.08 -2.06 8.08
CA GLY A 181 6.12 -1.18 8.77
C GLY A 181 6.10 -1.39 10.28
N GLY A 182 5.09 -0.82 10.96
CA GLY A 182 4.82 -1.03 12.40
C GLY A 182 4.89 0.21 13.29
N ALA A 183 5.36 1.36 12.78
CA ALA A 183 5.56 2.58 13.57
C ALA A 183 4.29 3.15 14.21
N ASP A 184 3.14 2.87 13.62
CA ASP A 184 1.85 3.39 14.09
C ASP A 184 1.25 2.55 15.24
N PHE A 185 1.75 1.33 15.43
CA PHE A 185 1.19 0.36 16.37
C PHE A 185 2.07 0.14 17.60
N ALA A 186 3.38 0.34 17.46
CA ALA A 186 4.36 -0.04 18.47
C ALA A 186 5.58 0.90 18.49
N PRO A 187 6.40 0.87 19.56
CA PRO A 187 7.67 1.59 19.66
C PRO A 187 8.74 1.11 18.65
N ILE A 188 8.56 1.42 17.37
CA ILE A 188 9.37 0.89 16.28
C ILE A 188 10.42 1.90 15.80
N ARG A 189 11.67 1.44 15.73
CA ARG A 189 12.79 2.13 15.08
C ARG A 189 12.95 1.64 13.64
N GLY A 190 12.83 2.53 12.66
CA GLY A 190 12.94 2.20 11.25
C GLY A 190 14.34 1.82 10.79
N TYR A 191 14.39 0.94 9.80
CA TYR A 191 15.59 0.59 9.05
C TYR A 191 15.25 -0.04 7.68
N VAL A 192 16.25 -0.10 6.81
CA VAL A 192 16.30 -0.97 5.64
C VAL A 192 17.50 -1.90 5.73
N THR A 193 17.39 -3.12 5.19
CA THR A 193 18.47 -4.12 5.21
C THR A 193 18.68 -4.75 3.84
N ALA A 194 19.92 -4.74 3.35
CA ALA A 194 20.29 -5.48 2.16
C ALA A 194 20.83 -6.87 2.52
N TYR A 195 20.42 -7.85 1.74
CA TYR A 195 20.83 -9.24 1.85
C TYR A 195 21.43 -9.69 0.53
N ASP A 196 22.38 -10.61 0.60
CA ASP A 196 22.90 -11.30 -0.57
C ASP A 196 21.80 -12.15 -1.24
N GLN A 197 21.61 -11.98 -2.54
CA GLN A 197 20.54 -12.66 -3.28
C GLN A 197 20.68 -14.18 -3.31
N LYS A 198 21.91 -14.71 -3.24
CA LYS A 198 22.17 -16.16 -3.34
C LYS A 198 21.96 -16.88 -2.02
N THR A 199 22.33 -16.23 -0.92
CA THR A 199 22.45 -16.86 0.40
C THR A 199 21.45 -16.34 1.42
N GLY A 200 20.84 -15.17 1.19
CA GLY A 200 20.00 -14.49 2.16
C GLY A 200 20.76 -13.91 3.35
N LYS A 201 22.11 -13.88 3.29
CA LYS A 201 22.95 -13.32 4.35
C LYS A 201 22.84 -11.80 4.37
N GLN A 202 22.63 -11.20 5.54
CA GLN A 202 22.66 -9.75 5.71
C GLN A 202 24.03 -9.19 5.31
N LEU A 203 24.03 -8.18 4.44
CA LEU A 203 25.22 -7.48 3.98
C LEU A 203 25.40 -6.17 4.74
N TRP A 204 24.38 -5.32 4.73
CA TRP A 204 24.38 -4.05 5.44
C TRP A 204 22.97 -3.68 5.91
N ARG A 205 22.91 -2.80 6.91
CA ARG A 205 21.67 -2.24 7.45
C ARG A 205 21.84 -0.74 7.67
N PHE A 206 20.85 0.03 7.24
CA PHE A 206 20.78 1.47 7.49
C PHE A 206 19.56 1.77 8.37
N HIS A 207 19.80 2.31 9.57
CA HIS A 207 18.75 2.87 10.42
C HIS A 207 18.34 4.23 9.89
N THR A 208 17.03 4.51 9.88
CA THR A 208 16.48 5.77 9.37
C THR A 208 16.32 6.83 10.47
N VAL A 209 16.36 6.43 11.75
CA VAL A 209 16.32 7.33 12.91
C VAL A 209 17.34 6.90 13.97
N PRO A 210 17.89 7.85 14.76
CA PRO A 210 18.89 7.56 15.78
C PRO A 210 18.33 6.74 16.94
N GLY A 211 19.15 5.87 17.53
CA GLY A 211 18.82 5.05 18.70
C GLY A 211 19.06 5.79 20.03
N ASP A 212 19.20 5.04 21.12
CA ASP A 212 19.57 5.58 22.42
C ASP A 212 20.99 6.18 22.36
N PRO A 213 21.16 7.51 22.55
CA PRO A 213 22.47 8.15 22.50
C PRO A 213 23.49 7.57 23.49
N LYS A 214 23.04 6.94 24.59
CA LYS A 214 23.92 6.31 25.59
C LYS A 214 24.63 5.05 25.06
N LEU A 215 24.07 4.41 24.03
CA LEU A 215 24.66 3.23 23.39
C LEU A 215 25.64 3.61 22.27
N GLY A 216 25.76 4.91 21.96
CA GLY A 216 26.49 5.39 20.79
C GLY A 216 25.66 5.27 19.50
N PHE A 217 26.27 5.65 18.38
CA PHE A 217 25.62 5.67 17.07
C PHE A 217 26.34 4.75 16.09
N GLU A 218 25.58 4.03 15.27
CA GLU A 218 26.10 3.01 14.35
C GLU A 218 26.98 3.59 13.25
N ASN A 219 26.74 4.86 12.89
CA ASN A 219 27.49 5.57 11.87
C ASN A 219 27.36 7.10 12.04
N LYS A 220 28.11 7.84 11.22
CA LYS A 220 28.12 9.31 11.22
C LYS A 220 26.75 9.91 10.88
N ALA A 221 25.95 9.23 10.06
CA ALA A 221 24.62 9.70 9.69
C ALA A 221 23.66 9.67 10.89
N MET A 222 23.71 8.63 11.72
CA MET A 222 22.93 8.55 12.97
C MET A 222 23.39 9.56 14.01
N ALA A 223 24.71 9.80 14.13
CA ALA A 223 25.23 10.86 15.00
C ALA A 223 24.82 12.27 14.54
N MET A 224 24.75 12.50 13.22
CA MET A 224 24.24 13.74 12.63
C MET A 224 22.74 13.88 12.89
N ALA A 225 21.97 12.83 12.60
CA ALA A 225 20.53 12.81 12.78
C ALA A 225 20.15 13.10 14.24
N ALA A 226 20.82 12.48 15.22
CA ALA A 226 20.56 12.67 16.66
C ALA A 226 20.58 14.12 17.13
N LYS A 227 21.33 15.02 16.48
CA LYS A 227 21.35 16.46 16.81
C LYS A 227 20.01 17.16 16.53
N THR A 228 19.15 16.53 15.73
CA THR A 228 17.83 17.04 15.35
C THR A 228 16.70 16.47 16.21
N TRP A 229 17.04 15.71 17.25
CA TRP A 229 16.08 15.10 18.18
C TRP A 229 16.29 15.60 19.61
N THR A 230 15.21 15.62 20.38
CA THR A 230 15.19 16.05 21.78
C THR A 230 14.40 15.07 22.63
N GLY A 231 14.63 15.05 23.95
CA GLY A 231 13.95 14.13 24.86
C GLY A 231 14.42 12.68 24.71
N GLU A 232 13.52 11.73 24.97
CA GLU A 232 13.82 10.29 25.00
C GLU A 232 13.13 9.54 23.84
N TRP A 233 13.27 10.05 22.61
CA TRP A 233 12.56 9.55 21.43
C TRP A 233 12.74 8.04 21.20
N TRP A 234 13.90 7.48 21.56
CA TRP A 234 14.22 6.06 21.38
C TRP A 234 13.31 5.13 22.19
N LYS A 235 12.67 5.62 23.27
CA LYS A 235 11.67 4.86 24.02
C LYS A 235 10.38 4.61 23.24
N TYR A 236 10.10 5.47 22.25
CA TYR A 236 9.00 5.33 21.31
C TYR A 236 9.45 4.70 19.98
N GLY A 237 10.71 4.27 19.89
CA GLY A 237 11.34 3.82 18.64
C GLY A 237 11.65 4.94 17.64
N GLY A 238 10.89 6.04 17.66
CA GLY A 238 11.09 7.22 16.82
C GLY A 238 10.40 7.15 15.46
N GLY A 239 10.05 5.95 14.96
CA GLY A 239 9.38 5.75 13.67
C GLY A 239 10.36 5.61 12.51
N GLY A 240 10.05 6.22 11.37
CA GLY A 240 10.89 6.26 10.17
C GLY A 240 10.91 4.94 9.40
N THR A 241 9.84 4.16 9.45
CA THR A 241 9.72 2.89 8.72
C THR A 241 9.78 3.10 7.20
N ALA A 242 10.59 2.35 6.48
CA ALA A 242 10.63 2.34 5.01
C ALA A 242 9.78 1.16 4.50
N TRP A 243 8.47 1.37 4.38
CA TRP A 243 7.49 0.27 4.36
C TRP A 243 6.87 -0.02 2.97
N ASN A 244 7.23 0.75 1.95
CA ASN A 244 6.67 0.63 0.59
C ASN A 244 7.74 0.74 -0.50
N ALA A 245 7.64 1.72 -1.41
CA ALA A 245 8.41 1.74 -2.65
C ALA A 245 9.78 2.42 -2.45
N MET A 246 10.75 1.98 -3.26
CA MET A 246 12.12 2.49 -3.32
C MET A 246 12.48 2.71 -4.81
N ALA A 247 13.70 3.15 -5.10
CA ALA A 247 14.17 3.19 -6.49
C ALA A 247 15.68 2.95 -6.55
N TYR A 248 16.15 2.15 -7.52
CA TYR A 248 17.58 1.94 -7.76
C TYR A 248 18.04 2.64 -9.04
N ASP A 249 19.14 3.40 -8.94
CA ASP A 249 19.78 4.02 -10.10
C ASP A 249 21.18 3.43 -10.35
N PRO A 250 21.34 2.63 -11.42
CA PRO A 250 22.64 2.05 -11.77
C PRO A 250 23.67 3.10 -12.21
N LYS A 251 23.26 4.28 -12.70
CA LYS A 251 24.19 5.33 -13.15
C LYS A 251 25.03 5.87 -12.00
N TYR A 252 24.41 6.07 -10.84
CA TYR A 252 25.08 6.57 -9.63
C TYR A 252 25.41 5.46 -8.63
N ASN A 253 25.01 4.22 -8.92
CA ASN A 253 25.05 3.09 -7.99
C ASN A 253 24.37 3.41 -6.65
N ARG A 254 23.12 3.89 -6.72
CA ARG A 254 22.39 4.39 -5.55
C ARG A 254 21.05 3.74 -5.40
N ILE A 255 20.69 3.47 -4.15
CA ILE A 255 19.31 3.21 -3.77
C ILE A 255 18.73 4.45 -3.10
N TYR A 256 17.55 4.85 -3.53
CA TYR A 256 16.74 5.88 -2.90
C TYR A 256 15.63 5.21 -2.10
N ILE A 257 15.53 5.55 -0.82
CA ILE A 257 14.49 5.05 0.08
C ILE A 257 13.58 6.18 0.53
N GLY A 258 12.28 5.90 0.55
CA GLY A 258 11.27 6.76 1.16
C GLY A 258 11.10 6.44 2.64
N VAL A 259 11.28 7.42 3.51
CA VAL A 259 11.21 7.24 4.98
C VAL A 259 9.84 7.62 5.53
N GLY A 260 9.33 6.76 6.41
CA GLY A 260 8.04 6.88 7.09
C GLY A 260 7.92 8.05 8.08
N ASN A 261 6.73 8.12 8.68
CA ASN A 261 6.34 9.03 9.75
C ASN A 261 7.05 8.72 11.07
N GLY A 262 6.99 9.66 12.01
CA GLY A 262 7.48 9.53 13.37
C GLY A 262 6.56 8.67 14.23
N SER A 263 7.13 8.07 15.27
CA SER A 263 6.40 7.31 16.29
C SER A 263 6.64 7.89 17.69
N PRO A 264 5.59 8.35 18.40
CA PRO A 264 4.24 8.63 17.87
C PRO A 264 4.26 9.78 16.84
N TRP A 265 3.14 10.04 16.16
CA TRP A 265 3.02 11.15 15.20
C TRP A 265 3.24 12.49 15.90
N ASN A 266 2.65 12.70 17.08
CA ASN A 266 2.73 13.97 17.80
C ASN A 266 4.17 14.31 18.25
N GLN A 267 4.78 15.31 17.61
CA GLN A 267 6.15 15.75 17.90
C GLN A 267 6.31 16.21 19.35
N LYS A 268 5.28 16.78 19.98
CA LYS A 268 5.37 17.24 21.37
C LYS A 268 5.59 16.08 22.36
N ILE A 269 5.23 14.85 21.97
CA ILE A 269 5.51 13.63 22.73
C ILE A 269 6.86 13.04 22.29
N ARG A 270 7.04 12.87 20.97
CA ARG A 270 8.20 12.19 20.37
C ARG A 270 9.51 12.95 20.57
N SER A 271 9.49 14.27 20.40
CA SER A 271 10.64 15.18 20.49
C SER A 271 10.20 16.53 21.09
N PRO A 272 9.99 16.61 22.42
CA PRO A 272 9.30 17.73 23.07
C PRO A 272 9.94 19.11 22.89
N GLY A 273 11.26 19.17 22.66
CA GLY A 273 12.01 20.39 22.35
C GLY A 273 12.01 20.77 20.86
N GLY A 274 11.25 20.07 20.02
CA GLY A 274 11.20 20.26 18.57
C GLY A 274 12.34 19.56 17.83
N GLY A 275 12.82 20.19 16.75
CA GLY A 275 13.86 19.66 15.88
C GLY A 275 13.33 18.97 14.62
N ASP A 276 14.18 18.86 13.61
CA ASP A 276 13.81 18.30 12.30
C ASP A 276 13.51 16.79 12.35
N ASN A 277 14.00 16.09 13.38
CA ASN A 277 13.82 14.65 13.58
C ASN A 277 14.25 13.80 12.37
N LEU A 278 15.48 13.98 11.90
CA LEU A 278 16.02 13.24 10.77
C LEU A 278 16.10 11.73 11.05
N PHE A 279 15.83 10.85 10.08
CA PHE A 279 15.45 11.12 8.69
C PHE A 279 13.96 10.93 8.43
N LEU A 280 13.07 11.23 9.38
CA LEU A 280 11.62 11.12 9.18
C LEU A 280 11.18 11.88 7.93
N CYS A 281 10.19 11.32 7.21
CA CYS A 281 9.58 11.93 6.02
C CYS A 281 10.62 12.51 5.05
N SER A 282 11.57 11.66 4.66
CA SER A 282 12.67 12.04 3.80
C SER A 282 12.83 11.05 2.65
N ILE A 283 13.36 11.54 1.54
CA ILE A 283 14.06 10.72 0.56
C ILE A 283 15.50 10.63 1.02
N VAL A 284 16.03 9.41 1.19
CA VAL A 284 17.43 9.18 1.56
C VAL A 284 18.11 8.38 0.47
N ALA A 285 19.24 8.89 -0.03
CA ALA A 285 20.10 8.19 -0.96
C ALA A 285 21.21 7.46 -0.20
N LEU A 286 21.33 6.16 -0.47
CA LEU A 286 22.39 5.30 0.06
C LEU A 286 23.25 4.80 -1.09
N ASP A 287 24.53 4.63 -0.80
CA ASP A 287 25.43 3.84 -1.65
C ASP A 287 24.91 2.39 -1.70
N ALA A 288 24.71 1.85 -2.90
CA ALA A 288 24.07 0.55 -3.05
C ALA A 288 24.95 -0.62 -2.56
N ASP A 289 26.27 -0.47 -2.57
CA ASP A 289 27.17 -1.55 -2.16
C ASP A 289 27.34 -1.63 -0.65
N THR A 290 27.43 -0.48 0.01
CA THR A 290 27.78 -0.37 1.43
C THR A 290 26.61 0.00 2.34
N GLY A 291 25.54 0.59 1.80
CA GLY A 291 24.46 1.17 2.58
C GLY A 291 24.84 2.47 3.28
N GLU A 292 26.00 3.05 2.97
CA GLU A 292 26.42 4.34 3.52
C GLU A 292 25.54 5.48 3.02
N TYR A 293 25.24 6.41 3.92
CA TYR A 293 24.49 7.63 3.62
C TYR A 293 25.24 8.51 2.62
N VAL A 294 24.54 8.99 1.59
CA VAL A 294 25.07 9.93 0.59
C VAL A 294 24.45 11.32 0.76
N TRP A 295 23.13 11.41 0.61
CA TRP A 295 22.36 12.65 0.77
C TRP A 295 20.93 12.33 1.24
N HIS A 296 20.22 13.34 1.72
CA HIS A 296 18.77 13.26 1.93
C HIS A 296 18.09 14.57 1.51
N TYR A 297 16.79 14.48 1.23
CA TYR A 297 15.89 15.61 1.17
C TYR A 297 14.67 15.33 2.06
N GLN A 298 14.46 16.15 3.09
CA GLN A 298 13.36 15.98 4.03
C GLN A 298 12.13 16.77 3.59
N THR A 299 11.05 16.08 3.23
CA THR A 299 9.82 16.73 2.74
C THR A 299 9.01 17.36 3.87
N ASN A 300 9.13 16.82 5.09
CA ASN A 300 8.38 17.29 6.28
C ASN A 300 9.27 17.34 7.53
N PRO A 301 10.07 18.41 7.73
CA PRO A 301 10.85 18.58 8.95
C PRO A 301 9.98 18.61 10.22
N GLY A 302 10.34 17.79 11.21
CA GLY A 302 9.63 17.73 12.49
C GLY A 302 8.15 17.37 12.34
N GLU A 303 7.83 16.48 11.40
CA GLU A 303 6.46 16.09 11.04
C GLU A 303 5.58 15.75 12.26
N THR A 304 4.27 16.03 12.18
CA THR A 304 3.33 15.71 13.27
C THR A 304 1.94 15.22 12.81
N TRP A 305 1.87 14.74 11.57
CA TRP A 305 0.64 14.52 10.80
C TRP A 305 0.58 13.19 10.03
N ASP A 306 1.61 12.35 10.11
CA ASP A 306 1.78 11.20 9.21
C ASP A 306 1.88 11.61 7.73
N PHE A 307 2.56 12.73 7.48
CA PHE A 307 2.90 13.18 6.13
C PHE A 307 4.22 12.57 5.66
N ASN A 308 4.23 11.25 5.54
CA ASN A 308 5.43 10.50 5.21
C ASN A 308 5.80 10.49 3.72
N SER A 309 6.98 9.95 3.42
CA SER A 309 7.60 9.94 2.08
C SER A 309 7.83 8.52 1.56
N ALA A 310 7.06 7.52 2.03
CA ALA A 310 7.22 6.12 1.61
C ALA A 310 6.58 5.81 0.24
N MET A 311 6.01 6.80 -0.44
CA MET A 311 5.41 6.66 -1.77
C MET A 311 6.49 6.42 -2.82
N ASP A 312 6.08 5.92 -3.98
CA ASP A 312 6.97 5.66 -5.11
C ASP A 312 7.66 6.93 -5.62
N MET A 313 8.77 6.71 -6.33
CA MET A 313 9.69 7.72 -6.79
C MET A 313 10.03 7.43 -8.25
N GLU A 314 9.69 8.36 -9.13
CA GLU A 314 9.94 8.16 -10.56
C GLU A 314 11.28 8.76 -10.96
N LEU A 315 12.14 7.92 -11.53
CA LEU A 315 13.42 8.35 -12.06
C LEU A 315 13.26 8.74 -13.54
N ALA A 316 13.64 9.96 -13.88
CA ALA A 316 13.51 10.47 -15.25
C ALA A 316 14.66 11.40 -15.63
N ARG A 317 14.80 11.64 -16.93
CA ARG A 317 15.65 12.72 -17.44
C ARG A 317 14.72 13.78 -18.02
N LEU A 318 14.82 15.01 -17.51
CA LEU A 318 13.97 16.12 -17.92
C LEU A 318 14.81 17.28 -18.42
N LYS A 319 14.27 18.00 -19.41
CA LYS A 319 14.82 19.28 -19.83
C LYS A 319 14.21 20.41 -18.99
N ILE A 320 14.99 20.93 -18.03
CA ILE A 320 14.57 22.00 -17.11
C ILE A 320 15.52 23.18 -17.31
N ASP A 321 14.97 24.38 -17.52
CA ASP A 321 15.73 25.60 -17.82
C ASP A 321 16.72 25.43 -18.99
N GLY A 322 16.30 24.69 -20.01
CA GLY A 322 17.10 24.38 -21.20
C GLY A 322 18.19 23.33 -20.98
N GLN A 323 18.38 22.82 -19.76
CA GLN A 323 19.39 21.83 -19.41
C GLN A 323 18.77 20.45 -19.17
N GLU A 324 19.46 19.42 -19.62
CA GLU A 324 19.14 18.04 -19.29
C GLU A 324 19.51 17.72 -17.83
N ARG A 325 18.55 17.25 -17.05
CA ARG A 325 18.72 16.96 -15.62
C ARG A 325 18.23 15.55 -15.29
N ASP A 326 19.05 14.80 -14.55
CA ASP A 326 18.63 13.53 -13.96
C ASP A 326 17.84 13.82 -12.68
N VAL A 327 16.55 13.53 -12.72
CA VAL A 327 15.63 13.87 -11.64
C VAL A 327 15.07 12.63 -10.97
N LEU A 328 14.70 12.81 -9.71
CA LEU A 328 13.78 11.98 -8.96
C LEU A 328 12.53 12.82 -8.72
N MET A 329 11.38 12.27 -9.11
CA MET A 329 10.07 12.88 -8.94
C MET A 329 9.31 12.16 -7.84
N HIS A 330 8.66 12.91 -6.95
CA HIS A 330 8.01 12.32 -5.79
C HIS A 330 6.78 13.14 -5.36
N ALA A 331 5.65 12.46 -5.13
CA ALA A 331 4.42 13.06 -4.61
C ALA A 331 4.09 12.44 -3.24
N PRO A 332 4.70 12.88 -2.12
CA PRO A 332 4.40 12.32 -0.80
C PRO A 332 3.00 12.67 -0.32
N LYS A 333 2.66 12.20 0.89
CA LYS A 333 1.35 12.42 1.51
C LYS A 333 1.04 13.91 1.72
N ASN A 334 2.07 14.75 1.85
CA ASN A 334 1.96 16.14 2.26
C ASN A 334 1.29 17.09 1.25
N GLY A 335 0.98 16.61 0.03
CA GLY A 335 0.28 17.39 -0.98
C GLY A 335 1.14 18.26 -1.88
N PHE A 336 2.47 18.18 -1.80
CA PHE A 336 3.40 18.76 -2.75
C PHE A 336 3.96 17.70 -3.70
N PHE A 337 4.24 18.09 -4.94
CA PHE A 337 5.02 17.32 -5.90
C PHE A 337 6.43 17.89 -5.96
N TYR A 338 7.44 17.04 -5.85
CA TYR A 338 8.83 17.42 -5.76
C TYR A 338 9.60 16.93 -7.00
N VAL A 339 10.45 17.80 -7.54
CA VAL A 339 11.48 17.43 -8.51
C VAL A 339 12.83 17.69 -7.87
N ILE A 340 13.63 16.64 -7.73
CA ILE A 340 14.90 16.65 -7.01
C ILE A 340 16.00 16.18 -7.97
N ASP A 341 17.15 16.85 -7.96
CA ASP A 341 18.34 16.37 -8.64
C ASP A 341 18.82 15.08 -7.95
N ARG A 342 18.65 13.93 -8.59
CA ARG A 342 18.94 12.64 -7.95
C ARG A 342 20.44 12.36 -7.77
N ALA A 343 21.29 13.15 -8.42
CA ALA A 343 22.73 13.10 -8.24
C ALA A 343 23.17 13.78 -6.93
N THR A 344 22.44 14.78 -6.44
CA THR A 344 22.89 15.63 -5.33
C THR A 344 21.90 15.80 -4.18
N GLY A 345 20.64 15.41 -4.37
CA GLY A 345 19.56 15.64 -3.41
C GLY A 345 19.05 17.09 -3.38
N LYS A 346 19.52 17.94 -4.29
CA LYS A 346 19.10 19.34 -4.35
C LYS A 346 17.69 19.45 -4.91
N LEU A 347 16.83 20.18 -4.19
CA LEU A 347 15.51 20.53 -4.69
C LEU A 347 15.64 21.40 -5.95
N ILE A 348 14.92 21.01 -7.00
CA ILE A 348 14.79 21.81 -8.23
C ILE A 348 13.50 22.62 -8.16
N SER A 349 12.38 21.97 -7.86
CA SER A 349 11.08 22.63 -7.73
C SER A 349 10.12 21.82 -6.86
N ALA A 350 9.16 22.52 -6.24
CA ALA A 350 8.04 21.88 -5.57
C ALA A 350 6.78 22.76 -5.59
N ARG A 351 5.63 22.13 -5.83
CA ARG A 351 4.33 22.80 -5.86
C ARG A 351 3.23 21.86 -5.38
N ASN A 352 2.21 22.42 -4.76
CA ASN A 352 1.09 21.63 -4.23
C ASN A 352 0.19 21.09 -5.35
N ILE A 353 -0.15 19.80 -5.29
CA ILE A 353 -1.06 19.09 -6.24
C ILE A 353 -2.52 19.12 -5.78
N VAL A 354 -2.74 19.47 -4.51
CA VAL A 354 -4.04 19.75 -3.91
C VAL A 354 -3.93 21.04 -3.08
N PRO A 355 -5.03 21.73 -2.78
CA PRO A 355 -4.98 22.79 -1.78
C PRO A 355 -4.57 22.20 -0.42
N VAL A 356 -3.57 22.81 0.22
CA VAL A 356 -3.04 22.40 1.53
C VAL A 356 -3.04 23.59 2.48
N ASN A 357 -3.07 23.34 3.80
CA ASN A 357 -3.05 24.42 4.80
C ASN A 357 -1.95 24.29 5.86
N TRP A 358 -1.16 23.20 5.82
CA TRP A 358 -0.04 23.00 6.73
C TRP A 358 1.20 23.83 6.37
N ALA A 359 1.35 24.20 5.09
CA ALA A 359 2.38 25.08 4.59
C ALA A 359 1.81 25.94 3.43
N SER A 360 2.31 27.17 3.28
CA SER A 360 1.93 28.07 2.17
C SER A 360 2.74 27.83 0.89
N GLY A 361 3.84 27.09 0.98
CA GLY A 361 4.72 26.75 -0.14
C GLY A 361 5.99 26.06 0.34
N ILE A 362 6.85 25.67 -0.60
CA ILE A 362 8.22 25.22 -0.32
C ILE A 362 9.17 26.32 -0.80
N ASP A 363 10.01 26.84 0.10
CA ASP A 363 11.06 27.76 -0.30
C ASP A 363 12.19 26.98 -0.97
N VAL A 364 12.34 27.14 -2.29
CA VAL A 364 13.34 26.40 -3.08
C VAL A 364 14.77 26.70 -2.64
N LYS A 365 15.04 27.89 -2.09
CA LYS A 365 16.39 28.28 -1.66
C LYS A 365 16.84 27.51 -0.43
N SER A 366 16.00 27.45 0.60
CA SER A 366 16.28 26.66 1.80
C SER A 366 15.93 25.17 1.63
N GLY A 367 15.08 24.84 0.66
CA GLY A 367 14.50 23.51 0.48
C GLY A 367 13.39 23.18 1.49
N ARG A 368 12.94 24.13 2.31
CA ARG A 368 12.06 23.90 3.46
C ARG A 368 10.63 24.37 3.22
N PRO A 369 9.62 23.74 3.86
CA PRO A 369 8.27 24.25 3.86
C PRO A 369 8.17 25.59 4.61
N ILE A 370 7.37 26.50 4.08
CA ILE A 370 6.92 27.71 4.77
C ILE A 370 5.69 27.31 5.59
N GLU A 371 5.94 26.74 6.77
CA GLU A 371 4.89 26.13 7.59
C GLU A 371 3.90 27.15 8.15
N ASN A 372 2.64 26.72 8.26
CA ASN A 372 1.60 27.39 9.03
C ASN A 372 1.64 26.89 10.49
N PRO A 373 2.00 27.74 11.48
CA PRO A 373 2.09 27.31 12.87
C PRO A 373 0.79 26.75 13.45
N ALA A 374 -0.38 27.15 12.93
CA ALA A 374 -1.67 26.65 13.37
C ALA A 374 -1.85 25.15 13.08
N ALA A 375 -1.19 24.61 12.05
CA ALA A 375 -1.25 23.19 11.72
C ALA A 375 -0.59 22.29 12.78
N ARG A 376 0.25 22.84 13.66
CA ARG A 376 0.85 22.13 14.80
C ARG A 376 -0.02 22.15 16.07
N TYR A 377 -1.30 22.55 15.94
CA TYR A 377 -2.31 22.53 17.02
C TYR A 377 -1.75 23.15 18.33
N PRO A 378 -1.36 24.45 18.29
CA PRO A 378 -0.69 25.12 19.41
C PRO A 378 -1.58 25.14 20.65
N GLY A 379 -0.95 24.98 21.82
CA GLY A 379 -1.68 24.85 23.10
C GLY A 379 -2.59 23.61 23.18
N GLY A 380 -2.42 22.64 22.28
CA GLY A 380 -3.18 21.39 22.27
C GLY A 380 -4.61 21.50 21.76
N LYS A 381 -4.97 22.61 21.10
CA LYS A 381 -6.31 22.84 20.57
C LYS A 381 -6.50 22.18 19.22
N ALA A 382 -7.74 21.78 18.92
CA ALA A 382 -8.10 21.18 17.65
C ALA A 382 -7.71 22.07 16.45
N ALA A 383 -7.10 21.47 15.44
CA ALA A 383 -6.77 22.10 14.17
C ALA A 383 -7.24 21.21 13.01
N ILE A 384 -7.95 21.80 12.05
CA ILE A 384 -8.30 21.14 10.78
C ILE A 384 -7.09 21.29 9.85
N VAL A 385 -6.50 20.17 9.42
CA VAL A 385 -5.30 20.15 8.59
C VAL A 385 -5.56 19.36 7.31
N TYR A 386 -5.05 19.87 6.19
CA TYR A 386 -5.03 19.22 4.88
C TYR A 386 -3.58 19.08 4.40
N PRO A 387 -3.17 17.89 3.91
CA PRO A 387 -3.99 16.67 3.75
C PRO A 387 -4.31 15.92 5.06
N SER A 388 -5.01 14.80 4.97
CA SER A 388 -5.19 13.83 6.06
C SER A 388 -4.01 12.84 6.12
N PRO A 389 -3.94 11.90 7.08
CA PRO A 389 -2.96 10.81 7.08
C PRO A 389 -3.05 9.86 5.88
N PHE A 390 -4.17 9.85 5.15
CA PHE A 390 -4.21 9.18 3.84
C PHE A 390 -3.37 9.92 2.78
N GLY A 391 -3.05 11.18 3.04
CA GLY A 391 -2.26 12.05 2.17
C GLY A 391 -3.00 12.52 0.94
N ALA A 392 -2.32 13.36 0.17
CA ALA A 392 -2.74 13.69 -1.19
C ALA A 392 -2.46 12.56 -2.19
N HIS A 393 -1.49 11.72 -1.88
CA HIS A 393 -1.10 10.52 -2.62
C HIS A 393 -0.57 9.49 -1.63
N ASN A 394 -0.78 8.20 -1.91
CA ASN A 394 -0.48 7.09 -1.01
C ASN A 394 0.09 5.92 -1.82
N ILE A 395 -0.10 4.68 -1.37
CA ILE A 395 0.52 3.48 -1.96
C ILE A 395 0.21 3.18 -3.44
N GLU A 396 -0.81 3.80 -4.02
CA GLU A 396 -1.14 3.59 -5.43
C GLU A 396 -0.08 4.20 -6.34
N ALA A 397 0.67 3.37 -7.07
CA ALA A 397 1.75 3.85 -7.93
C ALA A 397 1.32 4.99 -8.88
N MET A 398 2.13 6.05 -8.94
CA MET A 398 2.10 6.99 -10.05
C MET A 398 2.82 6.39 -11.28
N SER A 399 2.84 7.12 -12.39
CA SER A 399 3.59 6.74 -13.58
C SER A 399 4.04 7.97 -14.35
N PHE A 400 5.19 7.89 -15.01
CA PHE A 400 5.72 8.98 -15.85
C PHE A 400 5.78 8.55 -17.31
N ASN A 401 5.24 9.37 -18.22
CA ASN A 401 5.36 9.15 -19.66
C ASN A 401 6.40 10.14 -20.25
N PRO A 402 7.55 9.64 -20.76
CA PRO A 402 8.57 10.49 -21.36
C PRO A 402 8.13 11.15 -22.68
N ASP A 403 7.17 10.56 -23.41
CA ASP A 403 6.68 11.09 -24.69
C ASP A 403 5.79 12.32 -24.48
N SER A 404 4.93 12.32 -23.46
CA SER A 404 4.12 13.48 -23.11
C SER A 404 4.78 14.41 -22.08
N GLY A 405 5.80 13.92 -21.37
CA GLY A 405 6.43 14.62 -20.25
C GLY A 405 5.51 14.81 -19.05
N LEU A 406 4.53 13.93 -18.85
CA LEU A 406 3.52 14.05 -17.78
C LEU A 406 3.67 12.93 -16.76
N VAL A 407 3.34 13.24 -15.51
CA VAL A 407 3.23 12.30 -14.41
C VAL A 407 1.76 12.11 -14.05
N TYR A 408 1.30 10.87 -13.92
CA TYR A 408 -0.08 10.53 -13.61
C TYR A 408 -0.20 10.07 -12.17
N ILE A 409 -0.95 10.82 -11.35
CA ILE A 409 -0.98 10.67 -9.91
C ILE A 409 -2.41 10.32 -9.46
N PRO A 410 -2.62 9.16 -8.82
CA PRO A 410 -3.82 8.91 -8.03
C PRO A 410 -3.84 9.89 -6.84
N THR A 411 -4.73 10.88 -6.90
CA THR A 411 -4.77 12.01 -5.95
C THR A 411 -6.02 11.99 -5.08
N MET A 412 -5.87 12.38 -3.82
CA MET A 412 -6.92 12.53 -2.82
C MET A 412 -6.88 13.94 -2.23
N ASP A 413 -8.04 14.55 -2.00
CA ASP A 413 -8.16 15.80 -1.24
C ASP A 413 -9.06 15.54 -0.03
N GLN A 414 -8.44 15.35 1.13
CA GLN A 414 -9.12 15.03 2.39
C GLN A 414 -8.40 15.72 3.55
N GLY A 415 -9.14 16.14 4.57
CA GLY A 415 -8.59 16.75 5.78
C GLY A 415 -8.76 15.88 7.02
N ARG A 416 -8.05 16.22 8.09
CA ARG A 416 -8.20 15.61 9.41
C ARG A 416 -8.15 16.67 10.51
N VAL A 417 -8.86 16.41 11.61
CA VAL A 417 -8.73 17.19 12.85
C VAL A 417 -7.62 16.58 13.70
N TYR A 418 -6.63 17.41 14.06
CA TYR A 418 -5.55 17.06 14.98
C TYR A 418 -5.74 17.79 16.30
N ILE A 419 -5.57 17.08 17.41
CA ILE A 419 -5.65 17.60 18.77
C ILE A 419 -4.69 16.80 19.67
N ASP A 420 -4.15 17.43 20.71
CA ASP A 420 -3.39 16.69 21.72
C ASP A 420 -4.33 15.70 22.45
N PRO A 421 -3.83 14.53 22.91
CA PRO A 421 -4.62 13.60 23.71
C PRO A 421 -5.04 14.24 25.03
N ALA A 422 -6.13 13.73 25.62
CA ALA A 422 -6.59 14.15 26.94
C ALA A 422 -5.58 13.78 28.05
N GLU A 423 -4.87 12.66 27.86
CA GLU A 423 -3.81 12.22 28.77
C GLU A 423 -2.55 13.11 28.68
N PRO A 424 -1.77 13.23 29.78
CA PRO A 424 -0.53 13.99 29.76
C PRO A 424 0.44 13.56 28.65
N LEU A 425 0.98 14.52 27.89
CA LEU A 425 1.97 14.25 26.85
C LEU A 425 3.26 13.64 27.41
N LYS A 426 3.66 14.11 28.60
CA LYS A 426 4.84 13.59 29.31
C LYS A 426 4.52 12.21 29.89
N GLY A 427 5.28 11.21 29.46
CA GLY A 427 5.06 9.83 29.92
C GLY A 427 3.93 9.11 29.18
N TRP A 428 3.44 9.67 28.08
CA TRP A 428 2.54 8.98 27.15
C TRP A 428 3.11 7.61 26.76
N LYS A 429 2.25 6.64 26.50
CA LYS A 429 2.63 5.27 26.14
C LYS A 429 1.84 4.79 24.95
N HIS A 430 2.47 3.94 24.13
CA HIS A 430 1.76 3.17 23.11
C HIS A 430 0.69 2.30 23.76
N LEU A 431 -0.40 2.09 23.02
CA LEU A 431 -1.41 1.13 23.40
C LEU A 431 -0.93 -0.29 23.05
N ASP A 432 -1.07 -1.22 23.98
CA ASP A 432 -0.63 -2.60 23.76
C ASP A 432 -1.51 -3.37 22.75
N GLY A 433 -0.91 -4.38 22.12
CA GLY A 433 -1.57 -5.40 21.30
C GLY A 433 -1.90 -4.95 19.88
N GLN A 434 -0.95 -4.30 19.19
CA GLN A 434 -1.11 -3.78 17.82
C GLN A 434 -2.30 -2.83 17.65
N ARG A 435 -2.47 -1.87 18.57
CA ARG A 435 -3.47 -0.79 18.44
C ARG A 435 -2.83 0.46 17.87
N LEU A 436 -3.57 1.12 16.99
CA LEU A 436 -3.14 2.41 16.46
C LEU A 436 -2.89 3.39 17.61
N SER A 437 -1.66 3.89 17.70
CA SER A 437 -1.13 4.63 18.85
C SER A 437 -0.30 5.81 18.36
N VAL A 438 -1.00 6.87 17.97
CA VAL A 438 -0.41 7.96 17.18
C VAL A 438 -0.15 9.24 17.98
N GLY A 439 -0.54 9.26 19.26
CA GLY A 439 -0.32 10.40 20.14
C GLY A 439 -1.21 11.61 19.84
N THR A 440 -2.37 11.39 19.21
CA THR A 440 -3.42 12.42 18.99
C THR A 440 -4.70 12.07 19.75
N GLY A 441 -5.49 13.07 20.14
CA GLY A 441 -6.79 12.88 20.77
C GLY A 441 -7.95 12.70 19.77
N ALA A 442 -9.13 12.40 20.31
CA ALA A 442 -10.36 12.35 19.53
C ALA A 442 -10.83 13.78 19.17
N PRO A 443 -11.32 14.03 17.94
CA PRO A 443 -11.89 15.32 17.58
C PRO A 443 -13.04 15.73 18.52
N PRO A 444 -13.14 17.03 18.88
CA PRO A 444 -14.31 17.51 19.63
C PRO A 444 -15.60 17.35 18.80
N PRO A 445 -16.77 17.12 19.46
CA PRO A 445 -18.04 17.02 18.75
C PRO A 445 -18.31 18.22 17.84
N GLY A 446 -18.71 17.94 16.59
CA GLY A 446 -19.04 18.97 15.59
C GLY A 446 -17.83 19.65 14.94
N VAL A 447 -16.60 19.31 15.33
CA VAL A 447 -15.38 19.76 14.65
C VAL A 447 -14.98 18.72 13.62
N THR A 448 -15.24 19.01 12.36
CA THR A 448 -14.92 18.14 11.23
C THR A 448 -14.14 18.93 10.17
N PRO A 449 -13.48 18.27 9.21
CA PRO A 449 -12.98 18.95 8.01
C PRO A 449 -14.07 19.82 7.37
N ASP A 450 -13.69 21.03 6.98
CA ASP A 450 -14.55 22.12 6.49
C ASP A 450 -14.89 22.05 5.00
N ARG A 451 -14.35 21.07 4.26
CA ARG A 451 -14.76 20.76 2.88
C ARG A 451 -14.86 19.26 2.64
N PRO A 452 -15.70 18.84 1.67
CA PRO A 452 -15.89 17.43 1.34
C PRO A 452 -14.58 16.78 0.87
N ALA A 453 -14.37 15.55 1.31
CA ALA A 453 -13.30 14.70 0.81
C ALA A 453 -13.59 14.27 -0.64
N THR A 454 -12.58 14.33 -1.52
CA THR A 454 -12.69 13.95 -2.94
C THR A 454 -11.45 13.18 -3.41
N SER A 455 -11.53 12.54 -4.58
CA SER A 455 -10.37 11.94 -5.25
C SER A 455 -10.43 12.14 -6.77
N PHE A 456 -9.27 12.13 -7.42
CA PHE A 456 -9.13 12.32 -8.85
C PHE A 456 -7.80 11.74 -9.38
N LEU A 457 -7.77 11.37 -10.66
CA LEU A 457 -6.54 11.12 -11.40
C LEU A 457 -6.01 12.45 -11.92
N LEU A 458 -4.79 12.81 -11.53
CA LEU A 458 -4.13 14.05 -11.93
C LEU A 458 -3.04 13.76 -12.97
N ALA A 459 -3.04 14.48 -14.09
CA ALA A 459 -1.86 14.58 -14.93
C ALA A 459 -1.10 15.87 -14.63
N TRP A 460 0.12 15.71 -14.16
CA TRP A 460 0.99 16.77 -13.68
C TRP A 460 2.16 16.96 -14.63
N ASN A 461 2.47 18.21 -14.98
CA ASN A 461 3.69 18.54 -15.69
C ASN A 461 4.80 18.85 -14.66
N PRO A 462 5.84 18.00 -14.54
CA PRO A 462 6.89 18.17 -13.54
C PRO A 462 7.82 19.35 -13.84
N VAL A 463 7.94 19.74 -15.12
CA VAL A 463 8.81 20.85 -15.56
C VAL A 463 8.17 22.20 -15.24
N THR A 464 6.88 22.37 -15.57
CA THR A 464 6.15 23.62 -15.32
C THR A 464 5.47 23.67 -13.96
N GLN A 465 5.45 22.55 -13.22
CA GLN A 465 4.77 22.42 -11.92
C GLN A 465 3.29 22.81 -11.99
N SER A 466 2.59 22.28 -12.99
CA SER A 466 1.19 22.61 -13.26
C SER A 466 0.36 21.39 -13.65
N GLU A 467 -0.93 21.42 -13.31
CA GLU A 467 -1.91 20.47 -13.81
C GLU A 467 -2.06 20.62 -15.34
N ALA A 468 -1.94 19.50 -16.06
CA ALA A 468 -2.27 19.43 -17.48
C ALA A 468 -3.76 19.10 -17.68
N TRP A 469 -4.27 18.13 -16.89
CA TRP A 469 -5.68 17.76 -16.82
C TRP A 469 -5.93 16.93 -15.56
N ARG A 470 -7.20 16.77 -15.17
CA ARG A 470 -7.62 15.86 -14.10
C ARG A 470 -8.93 15.14 -14.43
N ILE A 471 -9.16 13.98 -13.82
CA ILE A 471 -10.39 13.19 -13.96
C ILE A 471 -10.93 12.84 -12.56
N PRO A 472 -12.16 13.24 -12.20
CA PRO A 472 -12.78 12.86 -10.93
C PRO A 472 -12.89 11.34 -10.79
N MET A 473 -12.59 10.83 -9.59
CA MET A 473 -12.70 9.40 -9.27
C MET A 473 -13.85 9.15 -8.27
N PRO A 474 -14.52 7.98 -8.33
CA PRO A 474 -15.60 7.66 -7.42
C PRO A 474 -15.08 7.39 -6.01
N GLY A 475 -15.73 8.00 -5.01
CA GLY A 475 -15.39 7.81 -3.60
C GLY A 475 -14.17 8.61 -3.11
N LEU A 476 -13.82 8.42 -1.83
CA LEU A 476 -12.76 9.18 -1.16
C LEU A 476 -11.34 8.72 -1.55
N ARG A 477 -11.18 7.44 -1.88
CA ARG A 477 -9.93 6.81 -2.34
C ARG A 477 -10.22 6.07 -3.65
N GLY A 478 -10.51 6.84 -4.69
CA GLY A 478 -11.18 6.34 -5.88
C GLY A 478 -10.28 5.77 -6.96
N GLY A 479 -9.04 6.26 -7.11
CA GLY A 479 -8.12 5.82 -8.16
C GLY A 479 -7.12 4.77 -7.67
N GLY A 480 -6.91 3.71 -8.44
CA GLY A 480 -5.83 2.74 -8.24
C GLY A 480 -4.49 3.20 -8.82
N GLY A 481 -3.48 2.34 -8.72
CA GLY A 481 -2.17 2.58 -9.33
C GLY A 481 -2.24 2.72 -10.86
N THR A 482 -1.24 3.40 -11.43
CA THR A 482 -1.18 3.73 -12.86
C THR A 482 0.01 3.10 -13.55
N ALA A 483 -0.11 2.87 -14.86
CA ALA A 483 1.04 2.64 -15.74
C ALA A 483 0.75 3.24 -17.12
N THR A 484 1.80 3.68 -17.81
CA THR A 484 1.69 4.34 -19.11
C THR A 484 2.57 3.68 -20.16
N THR A 485 2.27 3.90 -21.45
CA THR A 485 2.95 3.23 -22.55
C THR A 485 3.30 4.19 -23.68
N ALA A 486 4.25 3.80 -24.53
CA ALA A 486 4.61 4.49 -25.77
C ALA A 486 3.45 4.59 -26.78
N GLY A 487 2.37 3.83 -26.59
CA GLY A 487 1.15 3.88 -27.40
C GLY A 487 0.23 5.07 -27.11
N ASN A 488 0.69 6.13 -26.43
CA ASN A 488 -0.12 7.25 -25.92
C ASN A 488 -1.27 6.79 -25.01
N LEU A 489 -1.03 5.75 -24.20
CA LEU A 489 -2.02 5.19 -23.27
C LEU A 489 -1.59 5.33 -21.81
N LEU A 490 -2.57 5.58 -20.96
CA LEU A 490 -2.50 5.49 -19.50
C LEU A 490 -3.56 4.48 -19.03
N PHE A 491 -3.15 3.49 -18.27
CA PHE A 491 -4.04 2.50 -17.67
C PHE A 491 -4.23 2.79 -16.19
N GLN A 492 -5.48 2.75 -15.71
CA GLN A 492 -5.80 2.89 -14.30
C GLN A 492 -7.06 2.11 -13.93
N GLY A 493 -7.02 1.45 -12.77
CA GLY A 493 -8.20 0.90 -12.10
C GLY A 493 -8.89 1.91 -11.18
N ASN A 494 -10.13 1.66 -10.78
CA ASN A 494 -10.76 2.46 -9.74
C ASN A 494 -11.52 1.63 -8.70
N ALA A 495 -11.80 2.27 -7.56
CA ALA A 495 -12.52 1.67 -6.45
C ALA A 495 -13.96 1.30 -6.79
N GLY A 496 -14.54 1.90 -7.83
CA GLY A 496 -15.85 1.53 -8.39
C GLY A 496 -15.83 0.28 -9.28
N GLY A 497 -14.65 -0.32 -9.48
CA GLY A 497 -14.48 -1.60 -10.18
C GLY A 497 -14.36 -1.49 -11.69
N LYS A 498 -14.03 -0.31 -12.22
CA LYS A 498 -13.64 -0.16 -13.63
C LYS A 498 -12.13 -0.21 -13.78
N PHE A 499 -11.67 -0.85 -14.84
CA PHE A 499 -10.31 -0.71 -15.37
C PHE A 499 -10.38 0.05 -16.69
N VAL A 500 -9.62 1.13 -16.82
CA VAL A 500 -9.81 2.13 -17.89
C VAL A 500 -8.48 2.41 -18.58
N ALA A 501 -8.53 2.58 -19.89
CA ALA A 501 -7.43 3.12 -20.69
C ALA A 501 -7.81 4.54 -21.14
N TYR A 502 -6.93 5.49 -20.86
CA TYR A 502 -7.05 6.89 -21.24
C TYR A 502 -5.99 7.26 -22.28
N ALA A 503 -6.28 8.25 -23.12
CA ALA A 503 -5.25 8.93 -23.90
C ALA A 503 -4.30 9.66 -22.95
N ALA A 504 -3.02 9.30 -22.96
CA ALA A 504 -2.01 9.79 -22.00
C ALA A 504 -1.86 11.32 -22.05
N THR A 505 -2.03 11.92 -23.23
CA THR A 505 -1.91 13.37 -23.44
C THR A 505 -3.12 14.20 -23.01
N SER A 506 -4.33 13.64 -22.96
CA SER A 506 -5.56 14.42 -22.76
C SER A 506 -6.50 13.91 -21.66
N GLY A 507 -6.27 12.71 -21.12
CA GLY A 507 -7.16 12.08 -20.16
C GLY A 507 -8.48 11.58 -20.76
N LYS A 508 -8.66 11.64 -22.09
CA LYS A 508 -9.88 11.11 -22.73
C LYS A 508 -9.98 9.60 -22.50
N PRO A 509 -11.09 9.07 -21.94
CA PRO A 509 -11.28 7.62 -21.85
C PRO A 509 -11.44 7.03 -23.25
N LEU A 510 -10.68 5.98 -23.56
CA LEU A 510 -10.67 5.30 -24.86
C LEU A 510 -11.25 3.90 -24.79
N TRP A 511 -11.12 3.25 -23.63
CA TRP A 511 -11.60 1.90 -23.38
C TRP A 511 -11.86 1.71 -21.89
N SER A 512 -12.81 0.85 -21.54
CA SER A 512 -13.06 0.47 -20.14
C SER A 512 -13.56 -0.96 -20.03
N PHE A 513 -13.30 -1.58 -18.88
CA PHE A 513 -13.74 -2.91 -18.52
C PHE A 513 -14.34 -2.93 -17.11
N ASP A 514 -15.38 -3.73 -16.92
CA ASP A 514 -15.97 -3.97 -15.59
C ASP A 514 -15.26 -5.14 -14.92
N ALA A 515 -14.41 -4.85 -13.95
CA ALA A 515 -13.63 -5.85 -13.21
C ALA A 515 -14.45 -6.58 -12.14
N GLN A 516 -15.72 -6.18 -11.91
CA GLN A 516 -16.63 -6.72 -10.89
C GLN A 516 -16.14 -6.61 -9.43
N THR A 517 -15.00 -5.96 -9.20
CA THR A 517 -14.46 -5.61 -7.88
C THR A 517 -13.49 -4.43 -8.04
N ALA A 518 -13.18 -3.74 -6.95
CA ALA A 518 -12.26 -2.61 -6.95
C ALA A 518 -10.89 -2.96 -7.54
N VAL A 519 -10.35 -2.07 -8.38
CA VAL A 519 -9.04 -2.24 -9.01
C VAL A 519 -8.11 -1.15 -8.49
N MET A 520 -7.28 -1.50 -7.52
CA MET A 520 -6.39 -0.55 -6.83
C MET A 520 -4.90 -0.81 -7.05
N ALA A 521 -4.52 -2.03 -7.48
CA ALA A 521 -3.14 -2.38 -7.79
C ALA A 521 -2.65 -1.69 -9.08
N GLN A 522 -1.33 -1.56 -9.24
CA GLN A 522 -0.76 -1.06 -10.49
C GLN A 522 -0.95 -2.07 -11.64
N PRO A 523 -1.33 -1.62 -12.84
CA PRO A 523 -1.28 -2.43 -14.04
C PRO A 523 0.17 -2.55 -14.56
N ILE A 524 0.45 -3.59 -15.34
CA ILE A 524 1.72 -3.77 -16.05
C ILE A 524 1.47 -4.06 -17.53
N SER A 525 2.44 -3.78 -18.39
CA SER A 525 2.43 -4.20 -19.79
C SER A 525 3.72 -4.90 -20.19
N TYR A 526 3.59 -6.04 -20.85
CA TYR A 526 4.70 -6.94 -21.21
C TYR A 526 4.37 -7.69 -22.51
N ARG A 527 5.34 -8.46 -23.02
CA ARG A 527 5.13 -9.37 -24.15
C ARG A 527 5.24 -10.83 -23.72
N ALA A 528 4.31 -11.65 -24.19
CA ALA A 528 4.38 -13.10 -24.07
C ALA A 528 4.04 -13.73 -25.42
N ARG A 529 4.84 -14.71 -25.87
CA ARG A 529 4.66 -15.39 -27.18
C ARG A 529 4.47 -14.40 -28.35
N GLY A 530 5.21 -13.30 -28.33
CA GLY A 530 5.20 -12.26 -29.38
C GLY A 530 4.00 -11.31 -29.36
N ARG A 531 3.10 -11.37 -28.37
CA ARG A 531 1.95 -10.46 -28.24
C ARG A 531 2.09 -9.58 -27.01
N GLN A 532 1.71 -8.31 -27.11
CA GLN A 532 1.60 -7.42 -25.96
C GLN A 532 0.35 -7.76 -25.13
N TYR A 533 0.53 -7.80 -23.82
CA TYR A 533 -0.52 -7.97 -22.83
C TYR A 533 -0.50 -6.80 -21.83
N VAL A 534 -1.65 -6.56 -21.20
CA VAL A 534 -1.80 -5.68 -20.05
C VAL A 534 -2.44 -6.47 -18.92
N THR A 535 -1.79 -6.55 -17.76
CA THR A 535 -2.32 -7.26 -16.59
C THR A 535 -2.54 -6.32 -15.42
N VAL A 536 -3.62 -6.54 -14.67
CA VAL A 536 -3.87 -5.88 -13.39
C VAL A 536 -4.50 -6.86 -12.40
N ILE A 537 -4.22 -6.67 -11.11
CA ILE A 537 -4.91 -7.42 -10.05
C ILE A 537 -6.11 -6.61 -9.56
N ALA A 538 -7.29 -7.21 -9.66
CA ALA A 538 -8.55 -6.67 -9.17
C ALA A 538 -8.89 -7.30 -7.82
N GLY A 539 -9.06 -6.47 -6.81
CA GLY A 539 -9.32 -6.87 -5.44
C GLY A 539 -8.70 -5.90 -4.46
N SER A 540 -9.54 -5.20 -3.70
CA SER A 540 -9.08 -4.26 -2.67
C SER A 540 -9.93 -4.40 -1.42
N ARG A 541 -9.32 -4.03 -0.29
CA ARG A 541 -10.00 -3.98 1.01
C ARG A 541 -10.35 -2.53 1.33
N PHE A 542 -11.64 -2.29 1.54
CA PHE A 542 -12.13 -1.06 2.18
C PHE A 542 -12.83 -1.44 3.48
N PRO A 543 -12.28 -1.04 4.65
CA PRO A 543 -12.88 -1.43 5.91
C PRO A 543 -14.24 -0.79 6.09
N THR A 544 -14.38 0.48 5.71
CA THR A 544 -15.62 1.24 5.77
C THR A 544 -16.05 1.66 4.37
N ALA A 545 -17.32 2.04 4.22
CA ALA A 545 -17.84 2.63 2.99
C ALA A 545 -17.05 3.90 2.66
N ILE A 546 -16.65 4.04 1.40
CA ILE A 546 -15.84 5.18 0.92
C ILE A 546 -16.64 6.09 -0.01
N GLY A 547 -17.97 5.97 -0.01
CA GLY A 547 -18.86 6.79 -0.83
C GLY A 547 -18.90 6.34 -2.29
N LEU A 548 -18.83 5.03 -2.53
CA LEU A 548 -18.96 4.48 -3.87
C LEU A 548 -20.43 4.41 -4.29
N PRO A 549 -20.73 4.49 -5.61
CA PRO A 549 -22.07 4.20 -6.12
C PRO A 549 -22.56 2.78 -5.78
N ARG A 550 -21.61 1.85 -5.63
CA ARG A 550 -21.82 0.47 -5.19
C ARG A 550 -20.71 0.12 -4.20
N GLU A 551 -21.09 -0.31 -3.00
CA GLU A 551 -20.15 -0.83 -2.00
C GLU A 551 -19.93 -2.34 -2.20
N TRP A 552 -18.79 -2.83 -1.71
CA TRP A 552 -18.35 -4.21 -1.93
C TRP A 552 -18.74 -5.09 -0.75
N ASN A 553 -19.27 -6.28 -1.03
CA ASN A 553 -19.53 -7.28 0.01
C ASN A 553 -18.39 -8.31 0.02
N TYR A 554 -17.83 -8.56 1.20
CA TYR A 554 -16.73 -9.53 1.38
C TYR A 554 -17.05 -10.94 0.86
N ARG A 555 -18.31 -11.37 0.95
CA ARG A 555 -18.73 -12.73 0.57
C ARG A 555 -19.02 -12.90 -0.92
N THR A 556 -19.28 -11.81 -1.64
CA THR A 556 -19.69 -11.87 -3.06
C THR A 556 -18.69 -11.24 -4.01
N GLN A 557 -17.77 -10.41 -3.51
CA GLN A 557 -16.67 -9.94 -4.33
C GLN A 557 -15.71 -11.09 -4.64
N GLN A 558 -15.26 -11.16 -5.89
CA GLN A 558 -14.25 -12.12 -6.32
C GLN A 558 -13.01 -11.37 -6.75
N TRP A 559 -11.88 -11.66 -6.10
CA TRP A 559 -10.59 -11.09 -6.50
C TRP A 559 -10.00 -11.89 -7.66
N ARG A 560 -9.31 -11.19 -8.57
CA ARG A 560 -8.88 -11.74 -9.85
C ARG A 560 -7.57 -11.15 -10.32
N VAL A 561 -6.78 -11.97 -11.00
CA VAL A 561 -5.83 -11.50 -12.00
C VAL A 561 -6.58 -11.31 -13.32
N LEU A 562 -6.52 -10.12 -13.89
CA LEU A 562 -7.16 -9.79 -15.17
C LEU A 562 -6.09 -9.47 -16.20
N THR A 563 -6.07 -10.21 -17.30
CA THR A 563 -5.10 -10.02 -18.38
C THR A 563 -5.81 -9.74 -19.70
N PHE A 564 -5.37 -8.66 -20.36
CA PHE A 564 -5.97 -8.12 -21.57
C PHE A 564 -4.99 -8.17 -22.73
N ALA A 565 -5.52 -8.35 -23.93
CA ALA A 565 -4.78 -8.22 -25.18
C ALA A 565 -5.74 -7.78 -26.30
N LEU A 566 -5.19 -7.33 -27.43
CA LEU A 566 -6.01 -7.05 -28.62
C LEU A 566 -6.80 -8.32 -29.02
N ASP A 567 -8.08 -8.10 -29.27
CA ASP A 567 -9.08 -9.10 -29.67
C ASP A 567 -9.27 -10.24 -28.66
N GLY A 568 -9.00 -9.99 -27.37
CA GLY A 568 -9.37 -10.91 -26.28
C GLY A 568 -10.88 -11.13 -26.21
N LYS A 569 -11.30 -12.39 -25.98
CA LYS A 569 -12.72 -12.81 -26.02
C LYS A 569 -13.21 -13.49 -24.74
N ALA A 570 -12.37 -13.60 -23.71
CA ALA A 570 -12.81 -14.13 -22.43
C ALA A 570 -13.86 -13.20 -21.81
N ALA A 571 -14.71 -13.76 -20.95
CA ALA A 571 -15.71 -13.01 -20.20
C ALA A 571 -15.67 -13.45 -18.74
N LEU A 572 -15.86 -12.49 -17.84
CA LEU A 572 -16.06 -12.79 -16.43
C LEU A 572 -17.42 -13.46 -16.23
N PRO A 573 -17.54 -14.36 -15.23
CA PRO A 573 -18.82 -14.97 -14.89
C PRO A 573 -19.79 -13.89 -14.40
N LYS A 574 -21.08 -14.12 -14.57
CA LYS A 574 -22.10 -13.23 -13.98
C LYS A 574 -22.01 -13.32 -12.46
N VAL A 575 -22.13 -12.16 -11.79
CA VAL A 575 -22.19 -12.08 -10.33
C VAL A 575 -23.64 -11.83 -9.95
N ASP A 576 -24.28 -12.84 -9.38
CA ASP A 576 -25.63 -12.71 -8.84
C ASP A 576 -25.58 -11.95 -7.50
N PRO A 577 -26.43 -10.93 -7.29
CA PRO A 577 -26.54 -10.29 -5.99
C PRO A 577 -27.00 -11.33 -4.95
N VAL A 578 -26.26 -11.46 -3.85
CA VAL A 578 -26.69 -12.24 -2.69
C VAL A 578 -27.31 -11.29 -1.70
N ASP A 579 -28.60 -11.48 -1.39
CA ASP A 579 -29.24 -10.78 -0.29
C ASP A 579 -28.78 -11.39 1.03
N MET A 580 -28.17 -10.55 1.87
CA MET A 580 -27.64 -10.93 3.18
C MET A 580 -28.28 -9.98 4.21
N PRO A 581 -29.47 -10.32 4.74
CA PRO A 581 -30.16 -9.45 5.68
C PRO A 581 -29.38 -9.32 6.99
N VAL A 582 -29.60 -8.20 7.68
CA VAL A 582 -29.16 -8.05 9.07
C VAL A 582 -29.87 -9.08 9.92
N ILE A 583 -29.11 -9.80 10.75
CA ILE A 583 -29.62 -10.86 11.61
C ILE A 583 -29.75 -10.31 13.03
N ASP A 584 -30.97 -10.31 13.57
CA ASP A 584 -31.25 -10.06 15.00
C ASP A 584 -31.72 -11.34 15.69
N ASP A 585 -31.48 -11.43 17.01
CA ASP A 585 -32.14 -12.39 17.88
C ASP A 585 -33.09 -11.60 18.81
N PRO A 586 -34.41 -11.61 18.54
CA PRO A 586 -35.38 -10.87 19.35
C PRO A 586 -35.43 -11.33 20.82
N ALA A 587 -35.06 -12.57 21.12
CA ALA A 587 -35.07 -13.11 22.48
C ALA A 587 -33.90 -12.58 23.33
N PHE A 588 -32.84 -12.09 22.69
CA PHE A 588 -31.66 -11.59 23.39
C PHE A 588 -31.93 -10.23 24.07
N ALA A 589 -31.80 -10.16 25.39
CA ALA A 589 -31.91 -8.88 26.11
C ALA A 589 -30.61 -8.07 25.99
N VAL A 590 -30.66 -6.92 25.30
CA VAL A 590 -29.51 -6.02 25.18
C VAL A 590 -29.34 -5.23 26.47
N ASP A 591 -28.21 -5.43 27.15
CA ASP A 591 -27.71 -4.58 28.22
C ASP A 591 -26.94 -3.38 27.62
N PRO A 592 -27.41 -2.14 27.77
CA PRO A 592 -26.74 -0.95 27.23
C PRO A 592 -25.33 -0.71 27.80
N ALA A 593 -25.08 -1.07 29.06
CA ALA A 593 -23.77 -0.86 29.68
C ALA A 593 -22.73 -1.82 29.08
N LYS A 594 -23.10 -3.09 28.86
CA LYS A 594 -22.26 -4.06 28.14
C LYS A 594 -22.07 -3.68 26.67
N ALA A 595 -23.12 -3.18 26.01
CA ALA A 595 -23.02 -2.71 24.64
C ALA A 595 -22.03 -1.53 24.51
N ALA A 596 -21.95 -0.65 25.51
CA ALA A 596 -20.96 0.43 25.54
C ALA A 596 -19.52 -0.10 25.63
N ILE A 597 -19.26 -1.11 26.47
CA ILE A 597 -17.96 -1.81 26.53
C ILE A 597 -17.62 -2.41 25.15
N GLY A 598 -18.58 -3.12 24.56
CA GLY A 598 -18.42 -3.71 23.22
C GLY A 598 -18.13 -2.68 22.15
N ALA A 599 -18.79 -1.51 22.18
CA ALA A 599 -18.56 -0.43 21.23
C ALA A 599 -17.10 0.07 21.31
N THR A 600 -16.56 0.23 22.52
CA THR A 600 -15.16 0.63 22.73
C THR A 600 -14.19 -0.43 22.20
N VAL A 601 -14.40 -1.70 22.56
CA VAL A 601 -13.55 -2.81 22.06
C VAL A 601 -13.59 -2.90 20.54
N PHE A 602 -14.80 -2.84 19.97
CA PHE A 602 -15.00 -2.90 18.52
C PHE A 602 -14.27 -1.74 17.80
N GLY A 603 -14.44 -0.52 18.29
CA GLY A 603 -13.81 0.67 17.72
C GLY A 603 -12.28 0.59 17.74
N GLN A 604 -11.70 0.00 18.79
CA GLN A 604 -10.25 -0.11 18.95
C GLN A 604 -9.61 -1.31 18.24
N ARG A 605 -10.34 -2.43 18.10
CA ARG A 605 -9.75 -3.72 17.70
C ARG A 605 -10.31 -4.28 16.39
N CYS A 606 -11.52 -3.91 16.01
CA CYS A 606 -12.27 -4.61 14.96
C CYS A 606 -12.63 -3.70 13.77
N SER A 607 -12.85 -2.40 14.03
CA SER A 607 -13.30 -1.41 13.04
C SER A 607 -12.37 -1.29 11.82
N ILE A 608 -11.06 -1.48 12.02
CA ILE A 608 -10.03 -1.45 10.98
C ILE A 608 -10.22 -2.52 9.89
N CYS A 609 -11.01 -3.57 10.16
CA CYS A 609 -11.35 -4.63 9.21
C CYS A 609 -12.86 -4.70 8.94
N HIS A 610 -13.69 -4.60 9.98
CA HIS A 610 -15.15 -4.78 9.91
C HIS A 610 -15.93 -3.49 9.73
N GLY A 611 -15.23 -2.36 9.55
CA GLY A 611 -15.80 -1.06 9.27
C GLY A 611 -16.32 -0.31 10.48
N ALA A 612 -16.62 0.96 10.27
CA ALA A 612 -17.14 1.81 11.33
C ALA A 612 -18.51 1.26 11.78
N ASN A 613 -18.71 1.20 13.10
CA ASN A 613 -19.96 0.75 13.71
C ASN A 613 -20.46 -0.64 13.28
N ALA A 614 -19.55 -1.56 12.95
CA ALA A 614 -19.82 -2.92 12.50
C ALA A 614 -20.47 -3.04 11.11
N VAL A 615 -20.44 -1.98 10.30
CA VAL A 615 -20.86 -2.01 8.90
C VAL A 615 -19.65 -2.02 7.99
N SER A 616 -19.48 -3.14 7.28
CA SER A 616 -18.30 -3.40 6.47
C SER A 616 -18.36 -2.73 5.10
N GLY A 617 -17.24 -2.16 4.65
CA GLY A 617 -17.02 -1.73 3.26
C GLY A 617 -16.52 -2.84 2.32
N GLY A 618 -16.49 -4.09 2.81
CA GLY A 618 -16.09 -5.26 2.05
C GLY A 618 -14.70 -5.81 2.37
N ALA A 619 -13.92 -5.18 3.25
CA ALA A 619 -12.61 -5.72 3.66
C ALA A 619 -12.70 -7.03 4.46
N ALA A 620 -13.76 -7.18 5.26
CA ALA A 620 -14.07 -8.35 6.08
C ALA A 620 -15.59 -8.57 6.10
N PRO A 621 -16.10 -9.72 6.61
CA PRO A 621 -17.54 -9.93 6.74
C PRO A 621 -18.21 -8.82 7.56
N ASP A 622 -19.40 -8.39 7.14
CA ASP A 622 -20.28 -7.57 7.98
C ASP A 622 -20.74 -8.41 9.18
N LEU A 623 -20.49 -7.90 10.40
CA LEU A 623 -20.77 -8.66 11.62
C LEU A 623 -22.26 -8.67 11.97
N LEU A 624 -23.04 -7.74 11.43
CA LEU A 624 -24.50 -7.70 11.61
C LEU A 624 -25.22 -8.70 10.70
N GLN A 625 -24.54 -9.20 9.66
CA GLN A 625 -25.01 -10.26 8.74
C GLN A 625 -24.46 -11.65 9.08
N SER A 626 -23.69 -11.77 10.17
CA SER A 626 -23.03 -13.01 10.57
C SER A 626 -23.80 -13.73 11.68
N GLY A 627 -23.84 -15.06 11.60
CA GLY A 627 -24.35 -15.89 12.69
C GLY A 627 -23.38 -16.03 13.86
N VAL A 628 -22.08 -15.75 13.68
CA VAL A 628 -21.07 -15.92 14.75
C VAL A 628 -21.39 -15.04 15.96
N PRO A 629 -21.73 -13.73 15.81
CA PRO A 629 -22.14 -12.91 16.94
C PRO A 629 -23.45 -13.29 17.65
N LEU A 630 -24.15 -14.35 17.22
CA LEU A 630 -25.34 -14.85 17.92
C LEU A 630 -24.98 -15.72 19.12
N ASP A 631 -23.79 -16.34 19.11
CA ASP A 631 -23.38 -17.31 20.11
C ASP A 631 -21.99 -16.98 20.67
N THR A 632 -21.91 -16.84 22.00
CA THR A 632 -20.67 -16.44 22.67
C THR A 632 -19.57 -17.51 22.53
N ALA A 633 -19.93 -18.80 22.47
CA ALA A 633 -18.95 -19.88 22.28
C ALA A 633 -18.30 -19.79 20.89
N SER A 634 -19.10 -19.58 19.85
CA SER A 634 -18.63 -19.32 18.48
C SER A 634 -17.75 -18.07 18.41
N MET A 635 -18.12 -16.99 19.12
CA MET A 635 -17.25 -15.81 19.22
C MET A 635 -15.90 -16.13 19.87
N LYS A 636 -15.87 -16.91 20.95
CA LYS A 636 -14.63 -17.34 21.60
C LYS A 636 -13.78 -18.22 20.69
N ASP A 637 -14.37 -19.14 19.94
CA ASP A 637 -13.63 -19.95 18.97
C ASP A 637 -12.97 -19.10 17.88
N VAL A 638 -13.66 -18.07 17.39
CA VAL A 638 -13.10 -17.14 16.40
C VAL A 638 -12.03 -16.22 17.02
N LEU A 639 -12.33 -15.59 18.15
CA LEU A 639 -11.48 -14.57 18.77
C LEU A 639 -10.29 -15.17 19.53
N HIS A 640 -10.48 -16.21 20.35
CA HIS A 640 -9.41 -16.81 21.14
C HIS A 640 -8.72 -17.96 20.41
N ASN A 641 -9.50 -18.93 19.91
CA ASN A 641 -8.93 -20.14 19.30
C ASN A 641 -8.43 -19.89 17.86
N GLY A 642 -8.92 -18.83 17.21
CA GLY A 642 -8.44 -18.39 15.91
C GLY A 642 -8.77 -19.36 14.79
N ILE A 643 -9.96 -19.97 14.83
CA ILE A 643 -10.42 -20.95 13.84
C ILE A 643 -10.53 -20.38 12.41
N LEU A 644 -10.48 -19.05 12.26
CA LEU A 644 -10.54 -18.34 10.98
C LEU A 644 -9.22 -17.64 10.59
N ARG A 645 -8.09 -17.95 11.25
CA ARG A 645 -6.79 -17.29 10.97
C ARG A 645 -6.33 -17.40 9.52
N GLU A 646 -6.45 -18.59 8.94
CA GLU A 646 -6.11 -18.84 7.53
C GLU A 646 -6.91 -17.94 6.57
N ARG A 647 -8.12 -17.52 6.97
CA ARG A 647 -9.01 -16.69 6.16
C ARG A 647 -8.87 -15.19 6.37
N GLY A 648 -7.96 -14.74 7.22
CA GLY A 648 -7.82 -13.31 7.45
C GLY A 648 -7.99 -12.85 8.90
N MET A 649 -8.64 -13.66 9.74
CA MET A 649 -9.14 -13.20 11.04
C MET A 649 -8.09 -13.41 12.15
N PRO A 650 -7.46 -12.35 12.67
CA PRO A 650 -6.48 -12.48 13.74
C PRO A 650 -7.13 -12.96 15.05
N ARG A 651 -6.31 -13.55 15.91
CA ARG A 651 -6.69 -13.86 17.29
C ARG A 651 -6.63 -12.62 18.16
N PHE A 652 -7.41 -12.63 19.24
CA PHE A 652 -7.54 -11.63 20.29
C PHE A 652 -7.60 -12.32 21.66
N GLN A 653 -6.59 -13.14 21.98
CA GLN A 653 -6.53 -13.95 23.21
C GLN A 653 -6.54 -13.12 24.49
N GLU A 654 -6.18 -11.84 24.38
CA GLU A 654 -6.19 -10.90 25.49
C GLU A 654 -7.59 -10.39 25.87
N LEU A 655 -8.60 -10.55 25.00
CA LEU A 655 -9.95 -10.09 25.32
C LEU A 655 -10.55 -10.94 26.43
N THR A 656 -11.09 -10.27 27.43
CA THR A 656 -11.80 -10.90 28.54
C THR A 656 -13.16 -11.44 28.10
N ASP A 657 -13.73 -12.35 28.89
CA ASP A 657 -15.08 -12.86 28.66
C ASP A 657 -16.14 -11.74 28.69
N ASP A 658 -15.96 -10.73 29.54
CA ASP A 658 -16.84 -9.56 29.61
C ASP A 658 -16.73 -8.67 28.38
N GLU A 659 -15.54 -8.49 27.80
CA GLU A 659 -15.36 -7.76 26.54
C GLU A 659 -15.99 -8.50 25.36
N ILE A 660 -15.87 -9.84 25.32
CA ILE A 660 -16.52 -10.67 24.28
C ILE A 660 -18.04 -10.61 24.42
N ALA A 661 -18.57 -10.73 25.64
CA ALA A 661 -20.00 -10.54 25.90
C ALA A 661 -20.44 -9.12 25.52
N GLY A 662 -19.64 -8.10 25.86
CA GLY A 662 -19.88 -6.71 25.48
C GLY A 662 -20.00 -6.54 23.96
N LEU A 663 -19.09 -7.14 23.18
CA LEU A 663 -19.15 -7.16 21.72
C LEU A 663 -20.47 -7.77 21.22
N GLN A 664 -20.91 -8.88 21.79
CA GLN A 664 -22.21 -9.50 21.45
C GLN A 664 -23.37 -8.52 21.68
N HIS A 665 -23.44 -7.91 22.87
CA HIS A 665 -24.46 -6.90 23.20
C HIS A 665 -24.42 -5.70 22.23
N TYR A 666 -23.22 -5.24 21.87
CA TYR A 666 -23.02 -4.17 20.90
C TYR A 666 -23.57 -4.54 19.52
N PHE A 667 -23.26 -5.72 19.00
CA PHE A 667 -23.74 -6.16 17.69
C PHE A 667 -25.26 -6.33 17.65
N ARG A 668 -25.88 -6.85 18.73
CA ARG A 668 -27.35 -6.94 18.84
C ARG A 668 -28.00 -5.55 18.88
N GLN A 669 -27.42 -4.62 19.65
CA GLN A 669 -27.87 -3.22 19.70
C GLN A 669 -27.81 -2.57 18.30
N ARG A 670 -26.68 -2.74 17.61
CA ARG A 670 -26.46 -2.22 16.26
C ARG A 670 -27.42 -2.82 15.24
N ALA A 671 -27.62 -4.14 15.25
CA ALA A 671 -28.56 -4.82 14.36
C ALA A 671 -29.97 -4.22 14.46
N ARG A 672 -30.49 -4.04 15.69
CA ARG A 672 -31.80 -3.42 15.94
C ARG A 672 -31.87 -1.97 15.48
N GLN A 673 -30.81 -1.19 15.70
CA GLN A 673 -30.74 0.19 15.22
C GLN A 673 -30.78 0.27 13.69
N VAL A 674 -30.09 -0.64 12.99
CA VAL A 674 -30.13 -0.71 11.52
C VAL A 674 -31.50 -1.15 11.01
N LEU A 675 -32.09 -2.21 11.59
CA LEU A 675 -33.43 -2.70 11.22
C LEU A 675 -34.53 -1.65 11.46
N ALA A 676 -34.45 -0.91 12.56
CA ALA A 676 -35.38 0.18 12.86
C ALA A 676 -35.29 1.30 11.82
N ALA A 677 -34.07 1.68 11.42
CA ALA A 677 -33.86 2.69 10.39
C ALA A 677 -34.36 2.23 9.01
N GLN A 678 -34.10 0.97 8.64
CA GLN A 678 -34.63 0.37 7.40
C GLN A 678 -36.16 0.37 7.39
N SER A 679 -36.79 0.02 8.51
CA SER A 679 -38.25 0.03 8.66
C SER A 679 -38.83 1.45 8.57
N ALA A 680 -38.07 2.47 8.99
CA ALA A 680 -38.43 3.88 8.86
C ALA A 680 -38.22 4.46 7.45
N GLY A 681 -37.87 3.63 6.45
CA GLY A 681 -37.62 4.07 5.09
C GLY A 681 -36.35 4.92 4.93
N GLN A 682 -35.48 4.94 5.95
CA GLN A 682 -34.18 5.59 5.82
C GLN A 682 -33.31 4.70 4.91
N PRO A 683 -32.75 5.23 3.81
CA PRO A 683 -31.93 4.42 2.91
C PRO A 683 -30.79 3.78 3.70
N GLY A 684 -30.56 2.48 3.50
CA GLY A 684 -29.53 1.69 4.20
C GLY A 684 -28.10 2.23 4.08
N ALA A 685 -27.87 3.24 3.24
CA ALA A 685 -26.61 3.96 3.07
C ALA A 685 -26.40 5.17 4.01
N GLN A 686 -27.38 5.54 4.86
CA GLN A 686 -27.29 6.74 5.70
C GLN A 686 -27.08 6.48 7.21
N THR A 687 -27.09 5.25 7.70
CA THR A 687 -26.95 5.00 9.15
C THR A 687 -25.52 4.97 9.67
N HIS A 688 -24.50 5.13 8.82
CA HIS A 688 -23.09 4.90 9.22
C HIS A 688 -22.02 5.75 8.53
N ARG A 689 -22.30 7.02 8.21
CA ARG A 689 -21.22 7.95 7.82
C ARG A 689 -20.48 8.49 9.04
N GLY A 690 -19.99 7.58 9.88
CA GLY A 690 -18.89 7.90 10.76
C GLY A 690 -17.65 7.89 9.89
N LEU A 691 -17.14 9.07 9.53
CA LEU A 691 -15.71 9.21 9.28
C LEU A 691 -15.00 8.52 10.46
N ASN A 692 -13.84 7.90 10.22
CA ASN A 692 -12.97 7.42 11.29
C ASN A 692 -12.47 8.62 12.13
N GLU A 693 -13.36 9.29 12.88
CA GLU A 693 -13.06 10.28 13.88
C GLU A 693 -12.60 9.51 15.12
N GLY A 694 -11.32 9.13 15.14
CA GLY A 694 -10.73 8.54 16.34
C GLY A 694 -9.64 7.49 16.13
N GLN A 695 -9.08 7.37 14.94
CA GLN A 695 -7.86 6.59 14.72
C GLN A 695 -6.81 7.42 14.02
#